data_AF-A0A644YXC8-F1
#
_entry.id   AF-A0A644YXC8-F1
#
_cell.length_a   1.000
_cell.length_b   1.000
_cell.length_c   1.000
_cell.angle_alpha   90.00
_cell.angle_beta   90.00
_cell.angle_gamma   90.00
#
_symmetry.space_group_name_H-M   'P 1'
#
loop_
_entity.id
_entity.type
_entity.pdbx_description
1 polymer ?
#
loop_
_entity_poly.entity_id
_entity_poly.type
_entity_poly.pdbx_seq_one_letter_code
_entity_poly.pdbx_strand_id
1 'polypeptide(L)'
;MPQSIKDAVVAAEDRTFWTNQGVDLKGMGRAFWGILTNREISGGGSTITQQYIKIRYLTSDQTFSRKFTELALAIKMDNTASKEEVLEGYLNTIYFGRGAYGIEAAAQAYFNVSAADLTIDQSAALAAMVNTPSTLDPASGDNARQALLQRYNYVIDGMLDPIGSITQEQHDQYYNQLPEFPDIPVSDVYGGPNGFLIEMATSELEAQGFTPEQINGGGLTIITTVDARMQQAAIDSAESTVQRAVDNAYYITDDEGNRVKPSADDLHVGLASIDVGTGGILALYGGPDFVSNSRNWATTPRYAASTFKVWGAVAGLRNGFGLSSTLRGSTYTPEGDTEPVQNDSAYNYGTVTLQKAIQDSINTSFVDLIARIPNGTEELIRAANDAGIPEDDSWAPQVNRMVLGEGEVTALDNATGYATLAGNGVRNETHIVAEVRDASGNVVYSGNSEGVQAIETPVAQDLSYALSGAVAGSTVSAVDGRDVAGKTGTEGIAVGQDGATKQITRSAWLCGYTKQIATAVVMVAGDDGNQNLDVYARPGSGAFYGAGYPTDVWNSYMAVATDGLPFVDFDPPANIQPTVRNTLPVTSATSAAPQPTETTEPEETSAPETTRPVETTEEPEPTGPETTAPETSETTEPAEPEPTRTGRSG
;
A
#
# COMPACT_ATOMS: atom_id res chain seq x y z
N MET A 1 19.22 11.36 -35.74
CA MET A 1 20.11 12.11 -34.82
C MET A 1 21.13 12.94 -35.60
N PRO A 2 21.39 14.18 -35.18
CA PRO A 2 22.38 15.06 -35.80
C PRO A 2 23.80 14.54 -35.55
N GLN A 3 24.75 14.97 -36.37
CA GLN A 3 26.15 14.54 -36.24
C GLN A 3 26.80 15.08 -34.96
N SER A 4 26.36 16.26 -34.50
CA SER A 4 26.82 16.92 -33.28
C SER A 4 26.78 16.01 -32.03
N ILE A 5 25.66 15.32 -31.78
CA ILE A 5 25.54 14.45 -30.61
C ILE A 5 26.35 13.16 -30.73
N LYS A 6 26.47 12.61 -31.94
CA LYS A 6 27.30 11.43 -32.20
C LYS A 6 28.77 11.74 -31.87
N ASP A 7 29.25 12.87 -32.38
CA ASP A 7 30.64 13.30 -32.17
C ASP A 7 30.91 13.68 -30.72
N ALA A 8 29.97 14.39 -30.07
CA ALA A 8 30.08 14.77 -28.67
C ALA A 8 30.17 13.54 -27.74
N VAL A 9 29.31 12.53 -27.94
CA VAL A 9 29.34 11.30 -27.12
C VAL A 9 30.59 10.47 -27.40
N VAL A 10 31.04 10.37 -28.65
CA VAL A 10 32.31 9.71 -28.97
C VAL A 10 33.50 10.46 -28.34
N ALA A 11 33.50 11.80 -28.36
CA ALA A 11 34.53 12.62 -27.71
C ALA A 11 34.56 12.44 -26.18
N ALA A 12 33.38 12.28 -25.57
CA ALA A 12 33.18 12.15 -24.13
C ALA A 12 33.54 10.76 -23.60
N GLU A 13 33.05 9.71 -24.27
CA GLU A 13 33.00 8.34 -23.75
C GLU A 13 34.04 7.39 -24.36
N ASP A 14 34.24 7.45 -25.68
CA ASP A 14 35.10 6.50 -26.38
C ASP A 14 35.72 7.13 -27.64
N ARG A 15 36.80 7.87 -27.47
CA ARG A 15 37.50 8.57 -28.57
C ARG A 15 38.04 7.62 -29.64
N THR A 16 38.11 6.32 -29.36
CA THR A 16 38.56 5.30 -30.31
C THR A 16 37.41 4.55 -30.97
N PHE A 17 36.16 4.89 -30.66
CA PHE A 17 34.95 4.14 -31.02
C PHE A 17 34.94 3.68 -32.47
N TRP A 18 35.19 4.59 -33.42
CA TRP A 18 35.18 4.29 -34.85
C TRP A 18 36.28 3.33 -35.33
N THR A 19 37.30 3.09 -34.51
CA THR A 19 38.50 2.32 -34.87
C THR A 19 38.75 1.10 -33.98
N ASN A 20 38.13 1.05 -32.80
CA ASN A 20 38.28 -0.07 -31.87
C ASN A 20 37.39 -1.26 -32.30
N GLN A 21 37.64 -2.44 -31.74
CA GLN A 21 36.90 -3.68 -32.08
C GLN A 21 35.83 -4.00 -31.02
N GLY A 22 35.06 -3.00 -30.60
CA GLY A 22 34.10 -3.08 -29.50
C GLY A 22 34.74 -3.04 -28.11
N VAL A 23 36.08 -3.02 -28.03
CA VAL A 23 36.88 -2.91 -26.81
C VAL A 23 38.15 -2.10 -27.10
N ASP A 24 38.58 -1.21 -26.20
CA ASP A 24 39.84 -0.47 -26.35
C ASP A 24 40.99 -1.19 -25.63
N LEU A 25 41.56 -2.21 -26.27
CA LEU A 25 42.67 -2.99 -25.71
C LEU A 25 43.93 -2.14 -25.45
N LYS A 26 44.17 -1.10 -26.27
CA LYS A 26 45.30 -0.18 -26.07
C LYS A 26 45.04 0.77 -24.90
N GLY A 27 43.81 1.25 -24.75
CA GLY A 27 43.33 2.01 -23.60
C GLY A 27 43.41 1.21 -22.30
N MET A 28 42.90 -0.03 -22.30
CA MET A 28 42.97 -0.93 -21.15
C MET A 28 44.42 -1.22 -20.73
N GLY A 29 45.31 -1.50 -21.68
CA GLY A 29 46.74 -1.70 -21.41
C GLY A 29 47.42 -0.45 -20.84
N ARG A 30 47.10 0.75 -21.36
CA ARG A 30 47.60 2.02 -20.82
C ARG A 30 47.05 2.32 -19.44
N ALA A 31 45.76 2.08 -19.20
CA ALA A 31 45.11 2.30 -17.92
C ALA A 31 45.68 1.37 -16.84
N PHE A 32 45.90 0.09 -17.16
CA PHE A 32 46.57 -0.85 -16.27
C PHE A 32 48.00 -0.40 -15.91
N TRP A 33 48.76 0.08 -16.90
CA TRP A 33 50.12 0.59 -16.67
C TRP A 33 50.14 1.91 -15.88
N GLY A 34 49.17 2.80 -16.10
CA GLY A 34 49.06 4.06 -15.36
C GLY A 34 48.64 3.87 -13.89
N ILE A 35 47.77 2.90 -13.58
CA ILE A 35 47.45 2.49 -12.19
C ILE A 35 48.70 1.96 -11.49
N LEU A 36 49.49 1.10 -12.16
CA LEU A 36 50.75 0.58 -11.62
C LEU A 36 51.83 1.67 -11.43
N THR A 37 51.75 2.76 -12.18
CA THR A 37 52.72 3.88 -12.13
C THR A 37 52.18 5.12 -11.41
N ASN A 38 51.01 5.03 -10.78
CA ASN A 38 50.33 6.10 -10.04
C ASN A 38 50.16 7.41 -10.85
N ARG A 39 49.92 7.29 -12.16
CA ARG A 39 49.64 8.44 -13.05
C ARG A 39 48.14 8.71 -13.10
N GLU A 40 47.74 9.98 -13.09
CA GLU A 40 46.36 10.38 -13.41
C GLU A 40 46.02 9.88 -14.82
N ILE A 41 45.01 9.00 -14.91
CA ILE A 41 44.46 8.51 -16.17
C ILE A 41 43.09 9.15 -16.33
N SER A 42 42.95 9.98 -17.36
CA SER A 42 41.68 10.52 -17.82
C SER A 42 41.05 9.55 -18.82
N GLY A 43 40.08 8.75 -18.37
CA GLY A 43 39.25 7.89 -19.24
C GLY A 43 38.74 6.64 -18.53
N GLY A 44 37.41 6.49 -18.46
CA GLY A 44 36.75 5.27 -17.97
C GLY A 44 37.05 4.09 -18.89
N GLY A 45 37.46 2.96 -18.33
CA GLY A 45 38.01 1.83 -19.10
C GLY A 45 37.02 0.99 -19.92
N SER A 46 35.77 1.44 -20.12
CA SER A 46 34.73 0.72 -20.88
C SER A 46 34.29 1.51 -22.10
N THR A 47 34.24 0.87 -23.27
CA THR A 47 33.80 1.45 -24.55
C THR A 47 32.28 1.63 -24.62
N ILE A 48 31.80 2.43 -25.58
CA ILE A 48 30.37 2.58 -25.88
C ILE A 48 29.71 1.21 -26.14
N THR A 49 30.37 0.33 -26.91
CA THR A 49 29.86 -1.01 -27.20
C THR A 49 29.71 -1.86 -25.93
N GLN A 50 30.68 -1.80 -25.02
CA GLN A 50 30.61 -2.50 -23.73
C GLN A 50 29.47 -1.99 -22.85
N GLN A 51 29.33 -0.66 -22.76
CA GLN A 51 28.24 -0.04 -22.02
C GLN A 51 26.86 -0.43 -22.59
N TYR A 52 26.72 -0.45 -23.93
CA TYR A 52 25.48 -0.89 -24.58
C TYR A 52 25.15 -2.36 -24.33
N ILE A 53 26.14 -3.26 -24.41
CA ILE A 53 25.96 -4.70 -24.12
C ILE A 53 25.51 -4.93 -22.68
N LYS A 54 26.09 -4.19 -21.73
CA LYS A 54 25.72 -4.28 -20.31
C LYS A 54 24.22 -4.01 -20.13
N ILE A 55 23.68 -3.02 -20.82
CA ILE A 55 22.26 -2.65 -20.70
C ILE A 55 21.36 -3.65 -21.44
N ARG A 56 21.76 -4.14 -22.63
CA ARG A 56 20.87 -4.95 -23.49
C ARG A 56 20.83 -6.46 -23.19
N TYR A 57 21.90 -7.06 -22.64
CA TYR A 57 22.06 -8.53 -22.66
C TYR A 57 22.42 -9.21 -21.34
N LEU A 58 22.91 -8.50 -20.33
CA LEU A 58 23.49 -9.14 -19.14
C LEU A 58 22.63 -8.90 -17.90
N THR A 59 22.09 -9.97 -17.31
CA THR A 59 21.42 -9.94 -16.00
C THR A 59 22.41 -9.66 -14.86
N SER A 60 21.92 -9.41 -13.64
CA SER A 60 22.70 -8.81 -12.54
C SER A 60 23.87 -9.64 -11.96
N ASP A 61 24.13 -10.87 -12.42
CA ASP A 61 25.15 -11.78 -11.86
C ASP A 61 26.55 -11.15 -11.75
N GLN A 62 26.97 -10.81 -10.54
CA GLN A 62 28.27 -10.20 -10.24
C GLN A 62 29.38 -11.25 -10.09
N THR A 63 29.73 -11.94 -11.18
CA THR A 63 30.89 -12.84 -11.20
C THR A 63 32.02 -12.30 -12.09
N PHE A 64 33.28 -12.61 -11.77
CA PHE A 64 34.43 -12.29 -12.62
C PHE A 64 34.26 -12.82 -14.06
N SER A 65 33.49 -13.91 -14.25
CA SER A 65 33.07 -14.43 -15.56
C SER A 65 32.24 -13.44 -16.37
N ARG A 66 31.39 -12.60 -15.74
CA ARG A 66 30.55 -11.63 -16.47
C ARG A 66 31.39 -10.60 -17.24
N LYS A 67 32.48 -10.11 -16.64
CA LYS A 67 33.38 -9.13 -17.30
C LYS A 67 34.01 -9.73 -18.58
N PHE A 68 34.29 -11.03 -18.60
CA PHE A 68 34.76 -11.72 -19.81
C PHE A 68 33.63 -11.94 -20.81
N THR A 69 32.42 -12.28 -20.36
CA THR A 69 31.24 -12.39 -21.23
C THR A 69 30.91 -11.06 -21.90
N GLU A 70 30.95 -9.94 -21.16
CA GLU A 70 30.78 -8.59 -21.70
C GLU A 70 31.81 -8.28 -22.78
N LEU A 71 33.09 -8.57 -22.54
CA LEU A 71 34.17 -8.37 -23.51
C LEU A 71 33.92 -9.20 -24.79
N ALA A 72 33.56 -10.47 -24.65
CA ALA A 72 33.28 -11.36 -25.77
C ALA A 72 32.03 -10.93 -26.57
N LEU A 73 30.97 -10.51 -25.87
CA LEU A 73 29.75 -10.01 -26.49
C LEU A 73 29.97 -8.66 -27.19
N ALA A 74 30.79 -7.77 -26.62
CA ALA A 74 31.14 -6.49 -27.24
C ALA A 74 31.93 -6.70 -28.54
N ILE A 75 32.92 -7.60 -28.53
CA ILE A 75 33.65 -7.99 -29.75
C ILE A 75 32.70 -8.63 -30.77
N LYS A 76 31.79 -9.50 -30.32
CA LYS A 76 30.80 -10.12 -31.22
C LYS A 76 29.88 -9.07 -31.84
N MET A 77 29.34 -8.16 -31.05
CA MET A 77 28.46 -7.08 -31.51
C MET A 77 29.14 -6.23 -32.58
N ASP A 78 30.38 -5.84 -32.35
CA ASP A 78 31.17 -5.05 -33.30
C ASP A 78 31.41 -5.75 -34.65
N ASN A 79 31.41 -7.09 -34.66
CA ASN A 79 31.52 -7.89 -35.87
C ASN A 79 30.18 -8.14 -36.57
N THR A 80 29.05 -7.88 -35.89
CA THR A 80 27.70 -8.20 -36.39
C THR A 80 26.84 -6.98 -36.71
N ALA A 81 27.12 -5.83 -36.08
CA ALA A 81 26.43 -4.56 -36.28
C ALA A 81 27.44 -3.48 -36.68
N SER A 82 26.99 -2.50 -37.47
CA SER A 82 27.79 -1.33 -37.81
C SER A 82 28.01 -0.44 -36.58
N LYS A 83 29.08 0.37 -36.60
CA LYS A 83 29.36 1.33 -35.53
C LYS A 83 28.21 2.33 -35.34
N GLU A 84 27.59 2.71 -36.44
CA GLU A 84 26.42 3.58 -36.45
C GLU A 84 25.23 2.95 -35.72
N GLU A 85 24.92 1.68 -35.99
CA GLU A 85 23.86 0.95 -35.29
C GLU A 85 24.16 0.78 -33.79
N VAL A 86 25.42 0.50 -33.43
CA VAL A 86 25.82 0.39 -32.02
C VAL A 86 25.69 1.73 -31.30
N LEU A 87 26.12 2.83 -31.92
CA LEU A 87 26.03 4.16 -31.33
C LEU A 87 24.57 4.63 -31.24
N GLU A 88 23.75 4.33 -32.23
CA GLU A 88 22.31 4.58 -32.19
C GLU A 88 21.61 3.81 -31.08
N GLY A 89 21.88 2.50 -30.97
CA GLY A 89 21.38 1.68 -29.88
C GLY A 89 21.79 2.24 -28.52
N TYR A 90 23.07 2.61 -28.35
CA TYR A 90 23.57 3.22 -27.12
C TYR A 90 22.87 4.53 -26.78
N LEU A 91 22.80 5.46 -27.73
CA LEU A 91 22.21 6.78 -27.53
C LEU A 91 20.71 6.72 -27.22
N ASN A 92 20.01 5.69 -27.67
CA ASN A 92 18.59 5.48 -27.37
C ASN A 92 18.35 4.72 -26.05
N THR A 93 19.39 4.23 -25.39
CA THR A 93 19.29 3.37 -24.21
C THR A 93 19.94 3.97 -22.97
N ILE A 94 21.00 4.76 -23.14
CA ILE A 94 21.76 5.30 -22.02
C ILE A 94 20.95 6.34 -21.22
N TYR A 95 21.17 6.38 -19.90
CA TYR A 95 20.52 7.32 -19.00
C TYR A 95 21.21 8.69 -19.03
N PHE A 96 20.45 9.74 -19.27
CA PHE A 96 20.95 11.12 -19.33
C PHE A 96 20.59 11.97 -18.09
N GLY A 97 19.88 11.40 -17.10
CA GLY A 97 19.36 12.15 -15.95
C GLY A 97 17.88 12.50 -16.13
N ARG A 98 17.21 13.02 -15.09
CA ARG A 98 15.79 13.43 -15.12
C ARG A 98 14.78 12.34 -15.57
N GLY A 99 15.08 11.06 -15.34
CA GLY A 99 14.27 9.97 -15.88
C GLY A 99 14.35 9.80 -17.40
N ALA A 100 15.22 10.55 -18.09
CA ALA A 100 15.39 10.48 -19.53
C ALA A 100 16.36 9.36 -19.92
N TYR A 101 15.80 8.25 -20.38
CA TYR A 101 16.53 7.16 -21.03
C TYR A 101 16.44 7.35 -22.55
N GLY A 102 17.59 7.49 -23.19
CA GLY A 102 17.69 7.78 -24.60
C GLY A 102 17.71 9.28 -24.94
N ILE A 103 18.32 9.60 -26.07
CA ILE A 103 18.67 10.97 -26.45
C ILE A 103 17.46 11.85 -26.79
N GLU A 104 16.38 11.28 -27.34
CA GLU A 104 15.14 12.04 -27.61
C GLU A 104 14.50 12.51 -26.30
N ALA A 105 14.37 11.60 -25.33
CA ALA A 105 13.88 11.95 -23.99
C ALA A 105 14.79 12.99 -23.32
N ALA A 106 16.11 12.89 -23.50
CA ALA A 106 17.06 13.84 -22.92
C ALA A 106 16.96 15.23 -23.56
N ALA A 107 16.85 15.30 -24.89
CA ALA A 107 16.67 16.56 -25.61
C ALA A 107 15.39 17.28 -25.15
N GLN A 108 14.31 16.52 -24.93
CA GLN A 108 13.06 17.04 -24.38
C GLN A 108 13.20 17.47 -22.92
N ALA A 109 13.83 16.66 -22.06
CA ALA A 109 13.94 16.90 -20.63
C ALA A 109 14.90 18.05 -20.24
N TYR A 110 15.92 18.32 -21.06
CA TYR A 110 16.92 19.36 -20.79
C TYR A 110 16.72 20.63 -21.61
N PHE A 111 16.15 20.53 -22.82
CA PHE A 111 16.05 21.67 -23.75
C PHE A 111 14.68 21.84 -24.41
N ASN A 112 13.73 20.92 -24.23
CA ASN A 112 12.40 20.93 -24.87
C ASN A 112 12.49 21.05 -26.40
N VAL A 113 13.44 20.32 -26.99
CA VAL A 113 13.65 20.21 -28.45
C VAL A 113 13.67 18.74 -28.86
N SER A 114 13.46 18.46 -30.14
CA SER A 114 13.71 17.11 -30.67
C SER A 114 15.21 16.82 -30.69
N ALA A 115 15.62 15.57 -30.49
CA ALA A 115 17.04 15.21 -30.60
C ALA A 115 17.60 15.50 -31.99
N ALA A 116 16.75 15.56 -33.02
CA ALA A 116 17.13 15.97 -34.38
C ALA A 116 17.70 17.40 -34.46
N ASP A 117 17.25 18.28 -33.55
CA ASP A 117 17.52 19.73 -33.57
C ASP A 117 18.60 20.15 -32.56
N LEU A 118 19.25 19.20 -31.90
CA LEU A 118 20.31 19.49 -30.91
C LEU A 118 21.49 20.24 -31.55
N THR A 119 21.81 21.40 -30.97
CA THR A 119 23.00 22.19 -31.32
C THR A 119 24.28 21.55 -30.79
N ILE A 120 25.45 22.11 -31.16
CA ILE A 120 26.77 21.60 -30.72
C ILE A 120 26.91 21.71 -29.20
N ASP A 121 26.59 22.85 -28.62
CA ASP A 121 26.62 23.13 -27.19
C ASP A 121 25.60 22.28 -26.41
N GLN A 122 24.37 22.13 -26.90
CA GLN A 122 23.39 21.23 -26.28
C GLN A 122 23.87 19.77 -26.33
N SER A 123 24.43 19.34 -27.46
CA SER A 123 24.97 17.99 -27.65
C SER A 123 26.14 17.70 -26.71
N ALA A 124 27.09 18.63 -26.59
CA ALA A 124 28.22 18.50 -25.69
C ALA A 124 27.78 18.51 -24.21
N ALA A 125 26.75 19.28 -23.86
CA ALA A 125 26.18 19.26 -22.52
C ALA A 125 25.53 17.91 -22.18
N LEU A 126 24.71 17.34 -23.07
CA LEU A 126 24.12 16.00 -22.85
C LEU A 126 25.21 14.93 -22.77
N ALA A 127 26.19 14.95 -23.67
CA ALA A 127 27.31 14.01 -23.66
C ALA A 127 28.15 14.11 -22.38
N ALA A 128 28.32 15.31 -21.83
CA ALA A 128 29.03 15.51 -20.57
C ALA A 128 28.33 14.85 -19.37
N MET A 129 26.99 14.74 -19.41
CA MET A 129 26.20 14.19 -18.30
C MET A 129 26.12 12.67 -18.28
N VAL A 130 26.33 11.97 -19.40
CA VAL A 130 26.14 10.52 -19.54
C VAL A 130 26.77 9.67 -18.42
N ASN A 131 28.00 10.00 -18.00
CA ASN A 131 28.71 9.25 -16.96
C ASN A 131 28.34 9.61 -15.52
N THR A 132 27.73 10.78 -15.31
CA THR A 132 27.41 11.29 -13.97
C THR A 132 26.10 12.11 -13.98
N PRO A 133 24.97 11.52 -14.42
CA PRO A 133 23.83 12.30 -14.91
C PRO A 133 23.15 13.12 -13.81
N SER A 134 22.93 12.52 -12.65
CA SER A 134 22.25 13.20 -11.53
C SER A 134 23.14 14.23 -10.83
N THR A 135 24.46 14.04 -10.81
CA THR A 135 25.39 14.96 -10.13
C THR A 135 25.76 16.17 -10.97
N LEU A 136 25.60 16.07 -12.28
CA LEU A 136 25.91 17.12 -13.25
C LEU A 136 24.65 17.86 -13.72
N ASP A 137 23.46 17.55 -13.17
CA ASP A 137 22.25 18.27 -13.53
C ASP A 137 22.36 19.74 -13.10
N PRO A 138 22.24 20.70 -14.03
CA PRO A 138 22.36 22.12 -13.73
C PRO A 138 21.26 22.65 -12.81
N ALA A 139 20.15 21.92 -12.62
CA ALA A 139 19.09 22.26 -11.67
C ALA A 139 19.45 21.92 -10.21
N SER A 140 20.50 21.13 -9.97
CA SER A 140 20.95 20.75 -8.62
C SER A 140 21.82 21.82 -7.93
N GLY A 141 21.92 23.02 -8.50
CA GLY A 141 22.61 24.17 -7.92
C GLY A 141 24.00 24.47 -8.51
N ASP A 142 24.64 25.52 -8.00
CA ASP A 142 25.85 26.10 -8.61
C ASP A 142 27.03 25.13 -8.70
N ASN A 143 27.20 24.25 -7.70
CA ASN A 143 28.26 23.25 -7.71
C ASN A 143 28.11 22.26 -8.87
N ALA A 144 26.87 21.82 -9.15
CA ALA A 144 26.58 20.93 -10.26
C ALA A 144 26.82 21.63 -11.60
N ARG A 145 26.42 22.90 -11.73
CA ARG A 145 26.72 23.71 -12.92
C ARG A 145 28.21 23.87 -13.18
N GLN A 146 29.02 24.09 -12.14
CA GLN A 146 30.48 24.21 -12.28
C GLN A 146 31.12 22.87 -12.68
N ALA A 147 30.70 21.77 -12.06
CA ALA A 147 31.17 20.44 -12.42
C ALA A 147 30.77 20.08 -13.87
N LEU A 148 29.54 20.41 -14.27
CA LEU A 148 29.07 20.23 -15.64
C LEU A 148 29.91 21.04 -16.61
N LEU A 149 30.22 22.31 -16.31
CA LEU A 149 31.04 23.14 -17.17
C LEU A 149 32.44 22.55 -17.41
N GLN A 150 33.08 22.01 -16.36
CA GLN A 150 34.37 21.34 -16.50
C GLN A 150 34.29 20.13 -17.42
N ARG A 151 33.26 19.30 -17.23
CA ARG A 151 33.06 18.10 -18.06
C ARG A 151 32.68 18.44 -19.49
N TYR A 152 31.86 19.47 -19.68
CA TYR A 152 31.47 20.03 -20.96
C TYR A 152 32.68 20.54 -21.75
N ASN A 153 33.58 21.30 -21.11
CA ASN A 153 34.82 21.74 -21.75
C ASN A 153 35.68 20.56 -22.20
N TYR A 154 35.78 19.50 -21.38
CA TYR A 154 36.48 18.26 -21.78
C TYR A 154 35.88 17.61 -23.03
N VAL A 155 34.54 17.68 -23.20
CA VAL A 155 33.87 17.20 -24.41
C VAL A 155 34.20 18.09 -25.61
N ILE A 156 34.10 19.42 -25.45
CA ILE A 156 34.43 20.40 -26.50
C ILE A 156 35.90 20.28 -26.95
N ASP A 157 36.85 20.12 -26.01
CA ASP A 157 38.26 19.82 -26.31
C ASP A 157 38.39 18.55 -27.16
N GLY A 158 37.69 17.48 -26.75
CA GLY A 158 37.69 16.20 -27.46
C GLY A 158 37.09 16.28 -28.87
N MET A 159 36.05 17.10 -29.05
CA MET A 159 35.43 17.37 -30.34
C MET A 159 36.38 18.12 -31.28
N LEU A 160 37.25 19.00 -30.76
CA LEU A 160 38.30 19.65 -31.53
C LEU A 160 39.44 18.68 -31.86
N ASP A 161 39.98 17.99 -30.85
CA ASP A 161 41.08 17.01 -30.97
C ASP A 161 40.93 15.92 -29.89
N PRO A 162 40.86 14.62 -30.25
CA PRO A 162 41.22 14.01 -31.53
C PRO A 162 40.09 13.78 -32.52
N ILE A 163 38.85 14.13 -32.20
CA ILE A 163 37.71 13.82 -33.11
C ILE A 163 37.74 14.71 -34.36
N GLY A 164 38.10 16.00 -34.22
CA GLY A 164 38.18 16.92 -35.36
C GLY A 164 36.82 17.28 -35.96
N SER A 165 35.75 17.21 -35.17
CA SER A 165 34.37 17.48 -35.60
C SER A 165 33.97 18.96 -35.55
N ILE A 166 34.74 19.81 -34.86
CA ILE A 166 34.52 21.26 -34.76
C ILE A 166 35.76 22.05 -35.16
N THR A 167 35.59 23.28 -35.64
CA THR A 167 36.71 24.19 -35.93
C THR A 167 37.21 24.89 -34.65
N GLN A 168 38.39 25.51 -34.72
CA GLN A 168 38.91 26.31 -33.60
C GLN A 168 37.96 27.47 -33.26
N GLU A 169 37.33 28.10 -34.25
CA GLU A 169 36.37 29.17 -34.01
C GLU A 169 35.12 28.68 -33.26
N GLN A 170 34.61 27.50 -33.61
CA GLN A 170 33.48 26.89 -32.91
C GLN A 170 33.87 26.44 -31.49
N HIS A 171 35.06 25.86 -31.34
CA HIS A 171 35.62 25.55 -30.03
C HIS A 171 35.64 26.80 -29.15
N ASP A 172 36.27 27.89 -29.60
CA ASP A 172 36.42 29.12 -28.82
C ASP A 172 35.06 29.79 -28.53
N GLN A 173 34.08 29.64 -29.42
CA GLN A 173 32.71 30.12 -29.21
C GLN A 173 32.00 29.39 -28.07
N TYR A 174 32.18 28.08 -27.96
CA TYR A 174 31.43 27.24 -27.02
C TYR A 174 32.22 26.93 -25.75
N TYR A 175 33.54 27.05 -25.75
CA TYR A 175 34.40 26.77 -24.60
C TYR A 175 34.12 27.72 -23.42
N ASN A 176 34.11 27.19 -22.19
CA ASN A 176 33.78 27.91 -20.96
C ASN A 176 32.35 28.48 -20.88
N GLN A 177 31.43 28.07 -21.78
CA GLN A 177 30.05 28.54 -21.78
C GLN A 177 29.07 27.37 -21.96
N LEU A 178 28.28 27.09 -20.91
CA LEU A 178 27.17 26.14 -21.01
C LEU A 178 26.01 26.72 -21.85
N PRO A 179 25.23 25.88 -22.53
CA PRO A 179 23.97 26.29 -23.15
C PRO A 179 22.98 26.80 -22.10
N GLU A 180 21.92 27.48 -22.57
CA GLU A 180 20.77 27.78 -21.74
C GLU A 180 19.96 26.51 -21.47
N PHE A 181 19.59 26.30 -20.20
CA PHE A 181 18.72 25.22 -19.77
C PHE A 181 17.37 25.81 -19.38
N PRO A 182 16.32 25.69 -20.21
CA PRO A 182 14.99 26.17 -19.85
C PRO A 182 14.42 25.38 -18.65
N ASP A 183 13.54 26.04 -17.88
CA ASP A 183 12.72 25.36 -16.88
C ASP A 183 11.68 24.50 -17.58
N ILE A 184 11.88 23.18 -17.54
CA ILE A 184 11.00 22.19 -18.16
C ILE A 184 10.28 21.44 -17.04
N PRO A 185 8.94 21.41 -17.02
CA PRO A 185 8.20 20.61 -16.06
C PRO A 185 8.58 19.14 -16.25
N VAL A 186 8.89 18.47 -15.15
CA VAL A 186 9.25 17.04 -15.15
C VAL A 186 8.07 16.25 -15.72
N SER A 187 8.34 15.35 -16.67
CA SER A 187 7.33 14.46 -17.22
C SER A 187 6.71 13.64 -16.10
N ASP A 188 5.38 13.72 -15.96
CA ASP A 188 4.64 13.09 -14.86
C ASP A 188 4.25 11.65 -15.19
N VAL A 189 5.21 10.82 -15.60
CA VAL A 189 4.98 9.39 -15.90
C VAL A 189 4.41 8.68 -14.67
N TYR A 190 4.81 9.13 -13.48
CA TYR A 190 4.34 8.64 -12.20
C TYR A 190 3.11 9.40 -11.67
N GLY A 191 2.48 10.26 -12.47
CA GLY A 191 1.35 11.05 -12.05
C GLY A 191 0.10 10.22 -11.77
N GLY A 192 -0.70 10.70 -10.81
CA GLY A 192 -1.95 10.09 -10.42
C GLY A 192 -1.78 8.71 -9.74
N PRO A 193 -2.86 7.93 -9.66
CA PRO A 193 -2.86 6.64 -8.98
C PRO A 193 -2.04 5.56 -9.72
N ASN A 194 -1.72 5.76 -11.00
CA ASN A 194 -0.99 4.79 -11.79
C ASN A 194 0.52 4.78 -11.48
N GLY A 195 1.07 5.85 -10.89
CA GLY A 195 2.46 5.87 -10.45
C GLY A 195 2.79 4.75 -9.46
N PHE A 196 1.84 4.39 -8.59
CA PHE A 196 1.97 3.24 -7.68
C PHE A 196 2.13 1.92 -8.43
N LEU A 197 1.40 1.71 -9.52
CA LEU A 197 1.48 0.48 -10.32
C LEU A 197 2.82 0.38 -11.05
N ILE A 198 3.32 1.50 -11.57
CA ILE A 198 4.61 1.58 -12.25
C ILE A 198 5.75 1.26 -11.27
N GLU A 199 5.70 1.86 -10.07
CA GLU A 199 6.66 1.59 -9.00
C GLU A 199 6.63 0.11 -8.59
N MET A 200 5.44 -0.46 -8.39
CA MET A 200 5.32 -1.87 -8.04
C MET A 200 5.87 -2.80 -9.12
N ALA A 201 5.56 -2.55 -10.40
CA ALA A 201 6.09 -3.35 -11.51
C ALA A 201 7.62 -3.22 -11.63
N THR A 202 8.15 -2.02 -11.40
CA THR A 202 9.59 -1.76 -11.40
C THR A 202 10.28 -2.52 -10.26
N SER A 203 9.77 -2.37 -9.03
CA SER A 203 10.25 -3.08 -7.85
C SER A 203 10.20 -4.61 -8.01
N GLU A 204 9.14 -5.16 -8.62
CA GLU A 204 9.04 -6.59 -8.91
C GLU A 204 10.16 -7.04 -9.88
N LEU A 205 10.39 -6.31 -10.97
CA LEU A 205 11.45 -6.64 -11.92
C LEU A 205 12.86 -6.52 -11.34
N GLU A 206 13.10 -5.52 -10.50
CA GLU A 206 14.36 -5.37 -9.78
C GLU A 206 14.62 -6.56 -8.85
N ALA A 207 13.58 -7.03 -8.14
CA ALA A 207 13.66 -8.23 -7.30
C ALA A 207 13.96 -9.50 -8.12
N GLN A 208 13.53 -9.55 -9.39
CA GLN A 208 13.84 -10.61 -10.35
C GLN A 208 15.22 -10.43 -11.03
N GLY A 209 15.97 -9.38 -10.67
CA GLY A 209 17.35 -9.16 -11.11
C GLY A 209 17.51 -8.33 -12.39
N PHE A 210 16.46 -7.67 -12.86
CA PHE A 210 16.57 -6.64 -13.89
C PHE A 210 17.22 -5.38 -13.29
N THR A 211 18.13 -4.74 -14.04
CA THR A 211 18.71 -3.47 -13.59
C THR A 211 17.83 -2.28 -13.98
N PRO A 212 17.93 -1.13 -13.29
CA PRO A 212 17.22 0.09 -13.68
C PRO A 212 17.46 0.48 -15.14
N GLU A 213 18.67 0.28 -15.66
CA GLU A 213 18.98 0.56 -17.06
C GLU A 213 18.28 -0.41 -18.03
N GLN A 214 18.11 -1.67 -17.64
CA GLN A 214 17.34 -2.65 -18.43
C GLN A 214 15.87 -2.28 -18.48
N ILE A 215 15.28 -1.95 -17.33
CA ILE A 215 13.86 -1.61 -17.21
C ILE A 215 13.54 -0.36 -18.04
N ASN A 216 14.33 0.69 -17.89
CA ASN A 216 14.01 1.97 -18.48
C ASN A 216 14.62 2.21 -19.88
N GLY A 217 15.74 1.57 -20.21
CA GLY A 217 16.48 1.78 -21.46
C GLY A 217 16.58 0.55 -22.36
N GLY A 218 16.25 -0.64 -21.86
CA GLY A 218 16.40 -1.91 -22.58
C GLY A 218 15.42 -2.15 -23.72
N GLY A 219 14.47 -1.23 -23.93
CA GLY A 219 13.40 -1.37 -24.92
C GLY A 219 12.42 -2.50 -24.56
N LEU A 220 12.22 -2.73 -23.26
CA LEU A 220 11.31 -3.76 -22.76
C LEU A 220 9.85 -3.35 -22.98
N THR A 221 9.01 -4.32 -23.31
CA THR A 221 7.55 -4.19 -23.17
C THR A 221 7.14 -4.95 -21.91
N ILE A 222 6.75 -4.21 -20.88
CA ILE A 222 6.29 -4.78 -19.61
C ILE A 222 4.77 -4.82 -19.65
N ILE A 223 4.20 -6.02 -19.59
CA ILE A 223 2.77 -6.29 -19.58
C ILE A 223 2.41 -6.65 -18.15
N THR A 224 1.56 -5.84 -17.52
CA THR A 224 1.07 -6.08 -16.16
C THR A 224 -0.18 -6.96 -16.15
N THR A 225 -0.55 -7.45 -14.98
CA THR A 225 -1.81 -8.16 -14.71
C THR A 225 -3.00 -7.23 -14.55
N VAL A 226 -2.76 -5.91 -14.47
CA VAL A 226 -3.77 -4.90 -14.16
C VAL A 226 -4.77 -4.79 -15.30
N ASP A 227 -6.06 -4.94 -14.96
CA ASP A 227 -7.16 -4.67 -15.88
C ASP A 227 -7.50 -3.17 -15.81
N ALA A 228 -7.34 -2.46 -16.92
CA ALA A 228 -7.53 -1.01 -16.97
C ALA A 228 -8.94 -0.56 -16.56
N ARG A 229 -9.97 -1.36 -16.84
CA ARG A 229 -11.36 -1.06 -16.45
C ARG A 229 -11.54 -1.25 -14.96
N MET A 230 -10.99 -2.32 -14.39
CA MET A 230 -11.01 -2.55 -12.95
C MET A 230 -10.20 -1.48 -12.21
N GLN A 231 -9.03 -1.11 -12.72
CA GLN A 231 -8.21 -0.05 -12.15
C GLN A 231 -8.95 1.28 -12.08
N GLN A 232 -9.62 1.68 -13.18
CA GLN A 232 -10.44 2.89 -13.16
C GLN A 232 -11.58 2.79 -12.14
N ALA A 233 -12.24 1.64 -12.03
CA ALA A 233 -13.28 1.43 -11.02
C ALA A 233 -12.74 1.52 -9.57
N ALA A 234 -11.50 1.07 -9.33
CA ALA A 234 -10.85 1.21 -8.03
C ALA A 234 -10.63 2.70 -7.69
N ILE A 235 -10.15 3.49 -8.64
CA ILE A 235 -9.98 4.95 -8.51
C ILE A 235 -11.33 5.62 -8.23
N ASP A 236 -12.32 5.40 -9.11
CA ASP A 236 -13.64 6.04 -9.02
C ASP A 236 -14.35 5.69 -7.71
N SER A 237 -14.29 4.42 -7.28
CA SER A 237 -14.94 3.96 -6.05
C SER A 237 -14.30 4.53 -4.79
N ALA A 238 -12.97 4.63 -4.76
CA ALA A 238 -12.22 5.23 -3.66
C ALA A 238 -12.50 6.73 -3.56
N GLU A 239 -12.25 7.50 -4.63
CA GLU A 239 -12.34 8.96 -4.63
C GLU A 239 -13.77 9.44 -4.39
N SER A 240 -14.77 8.84 -5.05
CA SER A 240 -16.17 9.21 -4.82
C SER A 240 -16.64 8.88 -3.40
N THR A 241 -16.09 7.83 -2.78
CA THR A 241 -16.44 7.48 -1.40
C THR A 241 -15.76 8.39 -0.39
N VAL A 242 -14.49 8.77 -0.61
CA VAL A 242 -13.81 9.80 0.18
C VAL A 242 -14.60 11.10 0.14
N GLN A 243 -15.01 11.56 -1.04
CA GLN A 243 -15.81 12.77 -1.17
C GLN A 243 -17.13 12.67 -0.40
N ARG A 244 -17.84 11.54 -0.51
CA ARG A 244 -19.08 11.32 0.27
C ARG A 244 -18.83 11.28 1.78
N ALA A 245 -17.73 10.68 2.23
CA ALA A 245 -17.39 10.61 3.65
C ALA A 245 -17.06 12.01 4.20
N VAL A 246 -16.25 12.78 3.48
CA VAL A 246 -15.96 14.18 3.79
C VAL A 246 -17.24 14.99 3.80
N ASP A 247 -18.12 14.86 2.80
CA ASP A 247 -19.38 15.59 2.73
C ASP A 247 -20.25 15.41 3.98
N ASN A 248 -20.23 14.20 4.55
CA ASN A 248 -20.97 13.82 5.76
C ASN A 248 -20.18 14.01 7.07
N ALA A 249 -18.90 14.38 7.00
CA ALA A 249 -18.03 14.44 8.17
C ALA A 249 -18.52 15.44 9.22
N TYR A 250 -18.32 15.09 10.49
CA TYR A 250 -18.58 15.95 11.62
C TYR A 250 -17.53 17.07 11.67
N TYR A 251 -17.97 18.29 11.99
CA TYR A 251 -17.04 19.39 12.23
C TYR A 251 -16.19 19.11 13.46
N ILE A 252 -14.89 19.39 13.35
CA ILE A 252 -13.92 19.34 14.44
C ILE A 252 -13.48 20.74 14.83
N THR A 253 -12.82 20.86 15.97
CA THR A 253 -12.12 22.08 16.37
C THR A 253 -10.64 21.88 16.05
N ASP A 254 -10.05 22.79 15.28
CA ASP A 254 -8.61 22.77 14.98
C ASP A 254 -7.77 23.29 16.17
N ASP A 255 -6.45 23.23 16.04
CA ASP A 255 -5.50 23.70 17.06
C ASP A 255 -5.63 25.20 17.38
N GLU A 256 -6.25 25.97 16.48
CA GLU A 256 -6.49 27.41 16.61
C GLU A 256 -7.86 27.71 17.25
N GLY A 257 -8.64 26.68 17.57
CA GLY A 257 -9.97 26.80 18.17
C GLY A 257 -11.09 27.07 17.17
N ASN A 258 -10.81 27.00 15.86
CA ASN A 258 -11.81 27.21 14.82
C ASN A 258 -12.58 25.91 14.55
N ARG A 259 -13.86 26.06 14.23
CA ARG A 259 -14.71 24.95 13.80
C ARG A 259 -14.48 24.69 12.31
N VAL A 260 -13.80 23.60 12.00
CA VAL A 260 -13.42 23.22 10.63
C VAL A 260 -14.02 21.88 10.22
N LYS A 261 -14.16 21.67 8.91
CA LYS A 261 -14.57 20.39 8.35
C LYS A 261 -13.31 19.57 8.05
N PRO A 262 -13.23 18.29 8.44
CA PRO A 262 -12.08 17.44 8.14
C PRO A 262 -11.75 17.39 6.64
N SER A 263 -10.47 17.32 6.27
CA SER A 263 -10.03 17.33 4.87
C SER A 263 -10.24 15.98 4.20
N ALA A 264 -10.36 15.99 2.87
CA ALA A 264 -10.26 14.78 2.05
C ALA A 264 -8.81 14.25 2.03
N ASP A 265 -7.83 15.14 2.15
CA ASP A 265 -6.41 14.78 2.16
C ASP A 265 -6.05 13.93 3.36
N ASP A 266 -6.81 14.03 4.45
CA ASP A 266 -6.63 13.28 5.69
C ASP A 266 -7.40 11.95 5.69
N LEU A 267 -8.12 11.57 4.62
CA LEU A 267 -8.87 10.32 4.55
C LEU A 267 -8.32 9.43 3.43
N HIS A 268 -7.73 8.31 3.82
CA HIS A 268 -7.00 7.44 2.91
C HIS A 268 -7.73 6.14 2.67
N VAL A 269 -7.74 5.69 1.42
CA VAL A 269 -8.24 4.38 1.00
C VAL A 269 -7.06 3.56 0.47
N GLY A 270 -6.91 2.33 0.95
CA GLY A 270 -6.09 1.31 0.31
C GLY A 270 -7.00 0.23 -0.28
N LEU A 271 -6.86 -0.07 -1.57
CA LEU A 271 -7.58 -1.15 -2.24
C LEU A 271 -6.60 -2.04 -2.99
N ALA A 272 -6.73 -3.36 -2.81
CA ALA A 272 -6.04 -4.35 -3.64
C ALA A 272 -7.04 -5.43 -4.08
N SER A 273 -6.95 -5.84 -5.34
CA SER A 273 -7.79 -6.88 -5.94
C SER A 273 -6.94 -7.90 -6.69
N ILE A 274 -7.20 -9.17 -6.42
CA ILE A 274 -6.40 -10.32 -6.85
C ILE A 274 -7.26 -11.28 -7.66
N ASP A 275 -6.73 -11.73 -8.79
CA ASP A 275 -7.25 -12.88 -9.53
C ASP A 275 -6.95 -14.17 -8.75
N VAL A 276 -8.00 -14.90 -8.37
CA VAL A 276 -7.88 -16.09 -7.52
C VAL A 276 -7.12 -17.21 -8.21
N GLY A 277 -7.27 -17.35 -9.53
CA GLY A 277 -6.69 -18.46 -10.29
C GLY A 277 -5.20 -18.32 -10.52
N THR A 278 -4.69 -17.09 -10.55
CA THR A 278 -3.31 -16.79 -10.97
C THR A 278 -2.48 -16.06 -9.93
N GLY A 279 -3.10 -15.36 -8.97
CA GLY A 279 -2.39 -14.46 -8.05
C GLY A 279 -2.09 -13.08 -8.66
N GLY A 280 -2.50 -12.81 -9.89
CA GLY A 280 -2.26 -11.53 -10.55
C GLY A 280 -3.02 -10.38 -9.88
N ILE A 281 -2.37 -9.22 -9.72
CA ILE A 281 -2.99 -7.98 -9.23
C ILE A 281 -3.85 -7.38 -10.35
N LEU A 282 -5.17 -7.44 -10.19
CA LEU A 282 -6.14 -6.94 -11.17
C LEU A 282 -6.32 -5.42 -11.07
N ALA A 283 -6.28 -4.90 -9.86
CA ALA A 283 -6.35 -3.46 -9.58
C ALA A 283 -5.72 -3.15 -8.22
N LEU A 284 -5.15 -1.96 -8.09
CA LEU A 284 -4.62 -1.45 -6.83
C LEU A 284 -4.76 0.07 -6.75
N TYR A 285 -5.31 0.57 -5.64
CA TYR A 285 -5.41 2.00 -5.35
C TYR A 285 -4.64 2.32 -4.08
N GLY A 286 -3.51 3.01 -4.23
CA GLY A 286 -2.63 3.42 -3.14
C GLY A 286 -2.84 4.85 -2.66
N GLY A 287 -3.56 5.68 -3.42
CA GLY A 287 -3.75 7.11 -3.17
C GLY A 287 -4.08 7.86 -4.47
N PRO A 288 -4.43 9.16 -4.39
CA PRO A 288 -4.87 9.94 -5.54
C PRO A 288 -3.73 10.29 -6.49
N ASP A 289 -2.51 10.43 -5.98
CA ASP A 289 -1.36 10.87 -6.78
C ASP A 289 -0.02 10.47 -6.13
N PHE A 290 0.79 9.71 -6.86
CA PHE A 290 2.06 9.19 -6.36
C PHE A 290 3.14 10.28 -6.25
N VAL A 291 3.13 11.29 -7.13
CA VAL A 291 4.18 12.33 -7.15
C VAL A 291 4.06 13.27 -5.95
N SER A 292 2.84 13.63 -5.57
CA SER A 292 2.56 14.42 -4.37
C SER A 292 2.74 13.61 -3.09
N ASN A 293 2.38 12.32 -3.09
CA ASN A 293 2.59 11.42 -1.96
C ASN A 293 2.85 9.98 -2.44
N SER A 294 4.09 9.53 -2.34
CA SER A 294 4.49 8.19 -2.77
C SER A 294 4.13 7.07 -1.79
N ARG A 295 3.49 7.38 -0.65
CA ARG A 295 2.97 6.33 0.24
C ARG A 295 1.81 5.61 -0.43
N ASN A 296 1.96 4.30 -0.58
CA ASN A 296 0.93 3.42 -1.10
C ASN A 296 0.09 2.83 0.05
N TRP A 297 -1.13 3.31 0.26
CA TRP A 297 -2.02 2.83 1.31
C TRP A 297 -2.53 1.39 1.11
N ALA A 298 -2.46 0.85 -0.12
CA ALA A 298 -2.79 -0.57 -0.36
C ALA A 298 -1.68 -1.53 0.12
N THR A 299 -0.43 -1.05 0.21
CA THR A 299 0.75 -1.82 0.64
C THR A 299 1.37 -1.29 1.93
N THR A 300 0.70 -0.38 2.64
CA THR A 300 1.14 0.09 3.96
C THR A 300 0.44 -0.73 5.04
N PRO A 301 1.18 -1.37 5.97
CA PRO A 301 0.58 -2.17 7.03
C PRO A 301 -0.35 -1.34 7.92
N ARG A 302 -1.51 -1.91 8.28
CA ARG A 302 -2.48 -1.33 9.21
C ARG A 302 -3.08 -2.42 10.07
N TYR A 303 -3.45 -2.09 11.31
CA TYR A 303 -4.14 -3.02 12.21
C TYR A 303 -5.29 -3.74 11.49
N ALA A 304 -5.19 -5.07 11.39
CA ALA A 304 -6.08 -5.90 10.58
C ALA A 304 -7.52 -5.93 11.13
N ALA A 305 -7.69 -5.62 12.42
CA ALA A 305 -8.95 -5.73 13.12
C ALA A 305 -9.60 -7.13 12.95
N SER A 306 -10.93 -7.19 12.99
CA SER A 306 -11.67 -8.44 12.86
C SER A 306 -11.49 -9.20 11.53
N THR A 307 -10.76 -8.68 10.54
CA THR A 307 -10.40 -9.43 9.32
C THR A 307 -9.43 -10.57 9.63
N PHE A 308 -8.61 -10.44 10.68
CA PHE A 308 -7.61 -11.44 11.07
C PHE A 308 -8.20 -12.70 11.72
N LYS A 309 -9.43 -12.60 12.25
CA LYS A 309 -10.19 -13.73 12.81
C LYS A 309 -10.36 -14.88 11.82
N VAL A 310 -10.33 -14.60 10.52
CA VAL A 310 -10.39 -15.60 9.46
C VAL A 310 -9.27 -16.64 9.63
N TRP A 311 -8.06 -16.21 9.98
CA TRP A 311 -6.92 -17.11 10.20
C TRP A 311 -7.07 -17.90 11.51
N GLY A 312 -7.71 -17.30 12.52
CA GLY A 312 -8.08 -18.00 13.74
C GLY A 312 -9.10 -19.12 13.49
N ALA A 313 -10.04 -18.90 12.56
CA ALA A 313 -10.98 -19.95 12.14
C ALA A 313 -10.27 -21.08 11.38
N VAL A 314 -9.32 -20.76 10.49
CA VAL A 314 -8.47 -21.77 9.83
C VAL A 314 -7.70 -22.59 10.87
N ALA A 315 -7.04 -21.94 11.83
CA ALA A 315 -6.33 -22.60 12.92
C ALA A 315 -7.25 -23.52 13.73
N GLY A 316 -8.46 -23.06 14.06
CA GLY A 316 -9.47 -23.86 14.76
C GLY A 316 -9.90 -25.11 13.97
N LEU A 317 -10.25 -24.94 12.69
CA LEU A 317 -10.70 -26.05 11.84
C LEU A 317 -9.60 -27.11 11.64
N ARG A 318 -8.33 -26.69 11.57
CA ARG A 318 -7.17 -27.60 11.56
C ARG A 318 -6.98 -28.36 12.87
N ASN A 319 -7.27 -27.70 13.99
CA ASN A 319 -7.03 -28.23 15.33
C ASN A 319 -8.28 -28.88 15.95
N GLY A 320 -9.13 -29.50 15.12
CA GLY A 320 -10.19 -30.40 15.55
C GLY A 320 -11.51 -29.73 15.95
N PHE A 321 -11.64 -28.43 15.71
CA PHE A 321 -12.95 -27.76 15.74
C PHE A 321 -13.65 -27.94 14.38
N GLY A 322 -14.97 -27.91 14.42
CA GLY A 322 -15.85 -27.79 13.25
C GLY A 322 -16.83 -26.63 13.44
N LEU A 323 -17.56 -26.23 12.40
CA LEU A 323 -18.50 -25.10 12.42
C LEU A 323 -19.58 -25.19 13.53
N SER A 324 -19.94 -26.40 13.94
CA SER A 324 -20.91 -26.68 15.02
C SER A 324 -20.30 -26.67 16.43
N SER A 325 -18.97 -26.51 16.55
CA SER A 325 -18.29 -26.44 17.85
C SER A 325 -18.74 -25.21 18.63
N THR A 326 -18.91 -25.36 19.94
CA THR A 326 -19.40 -24.29 20.80
C THR A 326 -18.28 -23.58 21.56
N LEU A 327 -18.41 -22.25 21.63
CA LEU A 327 -17.43 -21.31 22.15
C LEU A 327 -18.10 -20.31 23.10
N ARG A 328 -17.30 -19.70 23.97
CA ARG A 328 -17.75 -18.58 24.82
C ARG A 328 -18.09 -17.37 23.94
N GLY A 329 -19.30 -16.85 24.04
CA GLY A 329 -19.76 -15.63 23.36
C GLY A 329 -20.05 -14.47 24.31
N SER A 330 -19.79 -14.63 25.60
CA SER A 330 -19.95 -13.61 26.63
C SER A 330 -18.60 -13.14 27.17
N THR A 331 -18.55 -11.93 27.71
CA THR A 331 -17.37 -11.34 28.35
C THR A 331 -16.78 -12.29 29.38
N TYR A 332 -15.46 -12.49 29.33
CA TYR A 332 -14.71 -13.26 30.30
C TYR A 332 -13.25 -12.78 30.34
N THR A 333 -12.51 -13.16 31.36
CA THR A 333 -11.06 -12.95 31.43
C THR A 333 -10.36 -14.25 31.07
N PRO A 334 -9.59 -14.31 29.97
CA PRO A 334 -8.76 -15.46 29.63
C PRO A 334 -7.78 -15.80 30.75
N GLU A 335 -7.39 -17.07 30.86
CA GLU A 335 -6.38 -17.47 31.84
C GLU A 335 -5.05 -16.79 31.51
N GLY A 336 -4.49 -16.05 32.47
CA GLY A 336 -3.25 -15.27 32.29
C GLY A 336 -3.47 -13.80 31.93
N ASP A 337 -4.68 -13.39 31.51
CA ASP A 337 -5.01 -11.99 31.24
C ASP A 337 -5.37 -11.24 32.53
N THR A 338 -5.03 -9.95 32.58
CA THR A 338 -5.46 -9.04 33.68
C THR A 338 -6.78 -8.35 33.38
N GLU A 339 -7.12 -8.18 32.11
CA GLU A 339 -8.32 -7.48 31.64
C GLU A 339 -9.26 -8.43 30.90
N PRO A 340 -10.59 -8.26 31.05
CA PRO A 340 -11.54 -9.09 30.32
C PRO A 340 -11.45 -8.83 28.80
N VAL A 341 -11.77 -9.83 28.01
CA VAL A 341 -12.13 -9.66 26.60
C VAL A 341 -13.62 -9.37 26.51
N GLN A 342 -13.99 -8.36 25.73
CA GLN A 342 -15.37 -7.94 25.51
C GLN A 342 -15.72 -7.98 24.03
N ASN A 343 -17.00 -8.19 23.73
CA ASN A 343 -17.53 -7.98 22.39
C ASN A 343 -17.84 -6.49 22.18
N ASP A 344 -18.13 -6.13 20.93
CA ASP A 344 -18.61 -4.79 20.62
C ASP A 344 -19.83 -4.41 21.51
N SER A 345 -19.85 -3.15 21.96
CA SER A 345 -20.83 -2.62 22.91
C SER A 345 -21.01 -3.46 24.20
N ALA A 346 -19.98 -4.24 24.59
CA ALA A 346 -20.01 -5.19 25.70
C ALA A 346 -21.16 -6.21 25.64
N TYR A 347 -21.66 -6.53 24.45
CA TYR A 347 -22.77 -7.46 24.26
C TYR A 347 -22.39 -8.90 24.67
N ASN A 348 -23.33 -9.65 25.23
CA ASN A 348 -23.13 -11.02 25.70
C ASN A 348 -24.00 -12.01 24.90
N TYR A 349 -23.37 -12.83 24.07
CA TYR A 349 -24.08 -13.79 23.19
C TYR A 349 -24.40 -15.13 23.87
N GLY A 350 -23.91 -15.39 25.09
CA GLY A 350 -24.02 -16.69 25.73
C GLY A 350 -23.00 -17.67 25.15
N THR A 351 -23.40 -18.93 24.94
CA THR A 351 -22.56 -19.92 24.24
C THR A 351 -23.01 -20.03 22.80
N VAL A 352 -22.10 -19.86 21.85
CA VAL A 352 -22.39 -19.79 20.41
C VAL A 352 -21.61 -20.84 19.61
N THR A 353 -22.06 -21.17 18.42
CA THR A 353 -21.29 -22.02 17.49
C THR A 353 -20.16 -21.24 16.85
N LEU A 354 -19.10 -21.91 16.37
CA LEU A 354 -18.03 -21.30 15.59
C LEU A 354 -18.59 -20.61 14.33
N GLN A 355 -19.58 -21.21 13.66
CA GLN A 355 -20.27 -20.56 12.55
C GLN A 355 -20.88 -19.21 12.94
N LYS A 356 -21.61 -19.16 14.07
CA LYS A 356 -22.21 -17.91 14.56
C LYS A 356 -21.14 -16.90 14.98
N ALA A 357 -20.05 -17.37 15.60
CA ALA A 357 -18.92 -16.52 15.97
C ALA A 357 -18.27 -15.85 14.75
N ILE A 358 -18.08 -16.59 13.64
CA ILE A 358 -17.57 -16.06 12.37
C ILE A 358 -18.54 -15.01 11.80
N GLN A 359 -19.84 -15.35 11.71
CA GLN A 359 -20.87 -14.50 11.10
C GLN A 359 -21.08 -13.19 11.85
N ASP A 360 -21.15 -13.24 13.19
CA ASP A 360 -21.38 -12.06 14.03
C ASP A 360 -20.06 -11.42 14.50
N SER A 361 -18.91 -11.94 14.08
CA SER A 361 -17.59 -11.41 14.44
C SER A 361 -17.31 -11.35 15.95
N ILE A 362 -17.73 -12.36 16.71
CA ILE A 362 -17.75 -12.35 18.18
C ILE A 362 -16.34 -12.45 18.78
N ASN A 363 -15.81 -11.35 19.34
CA ASN A 363 -14.45 -11.25 19.90
C ASN A 363 -14.14 -12.37 20.91
N THR A 364 -15.01 -12.51 21.91
CA THR A 364 -14.86 -13.47 23.01
C THR A 364 -14.69 -14.90 22.52
N SER A 365 -15.42 -15.28 21.46
CA SER A 365 -15.37 -16.62 20.88
C SER A 365 -14.05 -16.91 20.16
N PHE A 366 -13.47 -15.93 19.48
CA PHE A 366 -12.18 -16.12 18.83
C PHE A 366 -11.03 -16.21 19.82
N VAL A 367 -11.07 -15.42 20.90
CA VAL A 367 -10.08 -15.59 21.98
C VAL A 367 -10.25 -16.94 22.68
N ASP A 368 -11.49 -17.41 22.89
CA ASP A 368 -11.76 -18.74 23.48
C ASP A 368 -11.28 -19.86 22.56
N LEU A 369 -11.48 -19.71 21.24
CA LEU A 369 -11.00 -20.64 20.23
C LEU A 369 -9.47 -20.78 20.31
N ILE A 370 -8.74 -19.67 20.22
CA ILE A 370 -7.27 -19.68 20.23
C ILE A 370 -6.72 -20.21 21.56
N ALA A 371 -7.29 -19.78 22.69
CA ALA A 371 -6.86 -20.26 24.01
C ALA A 371 -7.03 -21.77 24.21
N ARG A 372 -7.93 -22.41 23.44
CA ARG A 372 -8.19 -23.85 23.51
C ARG A 372 -7.37 -24.68 22.52
N ILE A 373 -6.64 -24.03 21.62
CA ILE A 373 -5.71 -24.69 20.69
C ILE A 373 -4.33 -24.75 21.36
N PRO A 374 -3.67 -25.91 21.43
CA PRO A 374 -2.28 -25.99 21.85
C PRO A 374 -1.40 -25.10 20.95
N ASN A 375 -0.65 -24.16 21.53
CA ASN A 375 0.11 -23.14 20.79
C ASN A 375 -0.78 -22.35 19.80
N GLY A 376 -1.97 -21.93 20.27
CA GLY A 376 -2.99 -21.36 19.39
C GLY A 376 -2.56 -20.10 18.65
N THR A 377 -1.73 -19.24 19.25
CA THR A 377 -1.24 -18.03 18.58
C THR A 377 -0.26 -18.37 17.46
N GLU A 378 0.61 -19.37 17.67
CA GLU A 378 1.50 -19.87 16.62
C GLU A 378 0.72 -20.53 15.48
N GLU A 379 -0.32 -21.31 15.79
CA GLU A 379 -1.19 -21.92 14.77
C GLU A 379 -2.01 -20.87 13.99
N LEU A 380 -2.39 -19.76 14.65
CA LEU A 380 -3.00 -18.59 14.00
C LEU A 380 -2.02 -17.94 13.00
N ILE A 381 -0.78 -17.67 13.43
CA ILE A 381 0.26 -17.05 12.57
C ILE A 381 0.55 -17.97 11.39
N ARG A 382 0.74 -19.27 11.64
CA ARG A 382 0.93 -20.28 10.61
C ARG A 382 -0.21 -20.31 9.61
N ALA A 383 -1.47 -20.22 10.07
CA ALA A 383 -2.62 -20.16 9.17
C ALA A 383 -2.60 -18.91 8.26
N ALA A 384 -2.20 -17.75 8.77
CA ALA A 384 -2.04 -16.54 7.98
C ALA A 384 -0.89 -16.65 6.96
N ASN A 385 0.27 -17.19 7.37
CA ASN A 385 1.42 -17.37 6.48
C ASN A 385 1.17 -18.43 5.38
N ASP A 386 0.48 -19.52 5.72
CA ASP A 386 0.04 -20.51 4.74
C ASP A 386 -0.89 -19.84 3.71
N ALA A 387 -1.75 -18.91 4.13
CA ALA A 387 -2.60 -18.13 3.22
C ALA A 387 -1.82 -17.16 2.32
N GLY A 388 -0.56 -16.87 2.63
CA GLY A 388 0.30 -15.95 1.87
C GLY A 388 0.50 -14.59 2.52
N ILE A 389 0.09 -14.40 3.77
CA ILE A 389 0.28 -13.14 4.51
C ILE A 389 1.67 -13.16 5.16
N PRO A 390 2.56 -12.20 4.86
CA PRO A 390 3.85 -12.10 5.53
C PRO A 390 3.67 -11.70 7.00
N GLU A 391 4.56 -12.17 7.87
CA GLU A 391 4.63 -11.67 9.24
C GLU A 391 5.09 -10.21 9.26
N ASP A 392 4.49 -9.41 10.14
CA ASP A 392 4.90 -8.03 10.43
C ASP A 392 5.51 -7.95 11.83
N ASP A 393 6.37 -6.96 12.09
CA ASP A 393 7.03 -6.78 13.39
C ASP A 393 6.03 -6.60 14.56
N SER A 394 4.80 -6.15 14.27
CA SER A 394 3.70 -6.07 15.25
C SER A 394 3.17 -7.44 15.69
N TRP A 395 3.47 -8.52 14.96
CA TRP A 395 2.98 -9.86 15.24
C TRP A 395 3.79 -10.52 16.36
N ALA A 396 3.32 -10.39 17.60
CA ALA A 396 3.94 -11.05 18.75
C ALA A 396 3.31 -12.44 19.03
N PRO A 397 4.07 -13.55 18.96
CA PRO A 397 3.55 -14.93 19.04
C PRO A 397 2.99 -15.37 20.42
N GLN A 398 2.77 -14.46 21.36
CA GLN A 398 2.26 -14.77 22.71
C GLN A 398 1.13 -13.83 23.15
N VAL A 399 0.64 -12.98 22.25
CA VAL A 399 -0.49 -12.10 22.52
C VAL A 399 -1.77 -12.83 22.12
N ASN A 400 -2.51 -13.39 23.08
CA ASN A 400 -3.78 -14.10 22.85
C ASN A 400 -4.82 -13.26 22.08
N ARG A 401 -4.64 -11.93 22.05
CA ARG A 401 -5.49 -10.97 21.35
C ARG A 401 -5.10 -10.72 19.90
N MET A 402 -4.02 -11.34 19.40
CA MET A 402 -3.61 -11.27 18.00
C MET A 402 -4.75 -11.65 17.04
N VAL A 403 -5.58 -12.62 17.41
CA VAL A 403 -6.75 -13.05 16.62
C VAL A 403 -7.79 -11.95 16.43
N LEU A 404 -7.77 -10.91 17.25
CA LEU A 404 -8.64 -9.73 17.12
C LEU A 404 -8.10 -8.69 16.12
N GLY A 405 -6.91 -8.95 15.55
CA GLY A 405 -6.25 -8.10 14.55
C GLY A 405 -5.48 -6.93 15.13
N GLU A 406 -4.83 -7.17 16.28
CA GLU A 406 -3.86 -6.23 16.86
C GLU A 406 -2.53 -6.20 16.08
N GLY A 407 -2.28 -7.17 15.20
CA GLY A 407 -1.21 -7.15 14.22
C GLY A 407 -1.59 -6.38 12.96
N GLU A 408 -0.59 -5.74 12.34
CA GLU A 408 -0.75 -5.00 11.11
C GLU A 408 -0.62 -5.90 9.87
N VAL A 409 -1.40 -5.60 8.84
CA VAL A 409 -1.35 -6.21 7.50
C VAL A 409 -1.66 -5.16 6.45
N THR A 410 -1.21 -5.36 5.21
CA THR A 410 -1.61 -4.49 4.10
C THR A 410 -2.93 -4.93 3.48
N ALA A 411 -3.56 -4.08 2.66
CA ALA A 411 -4.69 -4.49 1.83
C ALA A 411 -4.28 -5.57 0.83
N LEU A 412 -3.07 -5.48 0.27
CA LEU A 412 -2.52 -6.50 -0.62
C LEU A 412 -2.38 -7.86 0.06
N ASP A 413 -1.91 -7.90 1.32
CA ASP A 413 -1.77 -9.14 2.08
C ASP A 413 -3.13 -9.77 2.35
N ASN A 414 -4.09 -8.97 2.80
CA ASN A 414 -5.45 -9.44 3.05
C ASN A 414 -6.12 -9.95 1.75
N ALA A 415 -5.97 -9.24 0.63
CA ALA A 415 -6.48 -9.70 -0.66
C ALA A 415 -5.84 -11.03 -1.09
N THR A 416 -4.52 -11.18 -0.87
CA THR A 416 -3.76 -12.41 -1.14
C THR A 416 -4.27 -13.59 -0.31
N GLY A 417 -4.39 -13.42 1.01
CA GLY A 417 -4.88 -14.46 1.90
C GLY A 417 -6.31 -14.89 1.54
N TYR A 418 -7.19 -13.92 1.25
CA TYR A 418 -8.59 -14.21 0.92
C TYR A 418 -8.71 -14.85 -0.48
N ALA A 419 -7.80 -14.54 -1.41
CA ALA A 419 -7.69 -15.25 -2.68
C ALA A 419 -7.35 -16.73 -2.48
N THR A 420 -6.42 -17.04 -1.56
CA THR A 420 -6.12 -18.44 -1.20
C THR A 420 -7.36 -19.17 -0.71
N LEU A 421 -8.20 -18.55 0.12
CA LEU A 421 -9.46 -19.16 0.57
C LEU A 421 -10.46 -19.36 -0.58
N ALA A 422 -10.65 -18.33 -1.41
CA ALA A 422 -11.51 -18.41 -2.59
C ALA A 422 -11.09 -19.56 -3.53
N GLY A 423 -9.79 -19.77 -3.67
CA GLY A 423 -9.15 -20.85 -4.43
C GLY A 423 -9.18 -22.22 -3.77
N ASN A 424 -10.06 -22.47 -2.79
CA ASN A 424 -10.11 -23.72 -2.02
C ASN A 424 -8.79 -24.06 -1.31
N GLY A 425 -8.08 -23.04 -0.85
CA GLY A 425 -6.81 -23.17 -0.15
C GLY A 425 -5.57 -23.29 -1.05
N VAL A 426 -5.73 -23.15 -2.37
CA VAL A 426 -4.61 -23.00 -3.30
C VAL A 426 -4.10 -21.56 -3.25
N ARG A 427 -2.85 -21.40 -2.82
CA ARG A 427 -2.15 -20.12 -2.77
C ARG A 427 -1.36 -19.92 -4.06
N ASN A 428 -1.63 -18.82 -4.74
CA ASN A 428 -0.80 -18.33 -5.84
C ASN A 428 0.10 -17.20 -5.33
N GLU A 429 1.30 -17.08 -5.90
CA GLU A 429 2.20 -15.97 -5.59
C GLU A 429 1.67 -14.69 -6.22
N THR A 430 1.53 -13.64 -5.41
CA THR A 430 1.01 -12.36 -5.87
C THR A 430 2.03 -11.64 -6.72
N HIS A 431 1.62 -11.18 -7.90
CA HIS A 431 2.48 -10.48 -8.85
C HIS A 431 1.70 -9.43 -9.66
N ILE A 432 2.37 -8.35 -10.06
CA ILE A 432 1.83 -7.33 -10.95
C ILE A 432 2.34 -7.50 -12.39
N VAL A 433 3.49 -8.14 -12.61
CA VAL A 433 4.04 -8.32 -13.97
C VAL A 433 3.61 -9.66 -14.55
N ALA A 434 2.75 -9.63 -15.57
CA ALA A 434 2.33 -10.83 -16.28
C ALA A 434 3.42 -11.34 -17.23
N GLU A 435 4.06 -10.44 -17.98
CA GLU A 435 5.06 -10.81 -18.99
C GLU A 435 5.99 -9.63 -19.30
N VAL A 436 7.27 -9.91 -19.53
CA VAL A 436 8.22 -8.95 -20.11
C VAL A 436 8.71 -9.48 -21.43
N ARG A 437 8.64 -8.64 -22.47
CA ARG A 437 9.25 -8.89 -23.77
C ARG A 437 10.44 -7.98 -23.99
N ASP A 438 11.49 -8.52 -24.60
CA ASP A 438 12.60 -7.70 -25.07
C ASP A 438 12.25 -6.92 -26.35
N ALA A 439 13.15 -6.04 -26.79
CA ALA A 439 12.95 -5.23 -28.00
C ALA A 439 12.76 -6.04 -29.29
N SER A 440 13.07 -7.34 -29.29
CA SER A 440 12.86 -8.26 -30.42
C SER A 440 11.53 -9.03 -30.31
N GLY A 441 10.75 -8.79 -29.24
CA GLY A 441 9.47 -9.44 -28.98
C GLY A 441 9.58 -10.80 -28.28
N ASN A 442 10.78 -11.20 -27.83
CA ASN A 442 10.96 -12.47 -27.11
C ASN A 442 10.57 -12.30 -25.64
N VAL A 443 9.85 -13.26 -25.09
CA VAL A 443 9.53 -13.29 -23.66
C VAL A 443 10.81 -13.58 -22.86
N VAL A 444 11.16 -12.66 -21.95
CA VAL A 444 12.34 -12.76 -21.07
C VAL A 444 11.98 -12.95 -19.60
N TYR A 445 10.71 -12.71 -19.25
CA TYR A 445 10.13 -13.00 -17.94
C TYR A 445 8.64 -13.24 -18.08
N SER A 446 8.10 -14.12 -17.25
CA SER A 446 6.67 -14.37 -17.10
C SER A 446 6.35 -14.47 -15.62
N GLY A 447 5.26 -13.84 -15.20
CA GLY A 447 4.77 -13.89 -13.83
C GLY A 447 4.46 -15.33 -13.41
N ASN A 448 4.76 -15.65 -12.14
CA ASN A 448 4.49 -16.97 -11.59
C ASN A 448 2.99 -17.13 -11.31
N SER A 449 2.37 -18.13 -11.93
CA SER A 449 0.96 -18.49 -11.72
C SER A 449 0.80 -19.92 -11.19
N GLU A 450 1.87 -20.54 -10.70
CA GLU A 450 1.82 -21.87 -10.11
C GLU A 450 1.31 -21.82 -8.67
N GLY A 451 0.16 -22.45 -8.44
CA GLY A 451 -0.46 -22.52 -7.13
C GLY A 451 0.06 -23.68 -6.27
N VAL A 452 0.15 -23.45 -4.96
CA VAL A 452 0.47 -24.46 -3.94
C VAL A 452 -0.72 -24.65 -3.02
N GLN A 453 -1.13 -25.90 -2.77
CA GLN A 453 -2.16 -26.20 -1.77
C GLN A 453 -1.62 -25.90 -0.37
N ALA A 454 -2.00 -24.75 0.19
CA ALA A 454 -1.46 -24.25 1.45
C ALA A 454 -2.47 -24.32 2.60
N ILE A 455 -3.76 -24.18 2.32
CA ILE A 455 -4.86 -24.46 3.25
C ILE A 455 -5.63 -25.67 2.75
N GLU A 456 -6.07 -26.56 3.64
CA GLU A 456 -6.78 -27.76 3.26
C GLU A 456 -8.13 -27.43 2.63
N THR A 457 -8.47 -28.06 1.50
CA THR A 457 -9.73 -27.81 0.78
C THR A 457 -10.98 -27.90 1.68
N PRO A 458 -11.15 -28.91 2.56
CA PRO A 458 -12.29 -28.95 3.48
C PRO A 458 -12.37 -27.75 4.44
N VAL A 459 -11.21 -27.22 4.87
CA VAL A 459 -11.13 -26.07 5.76
C VAL A 459 -11.55 -24.81 5.01
N ALA A 460 -11.05 -24.61 3.80
CA ALA A 460 -11.45 -23.48 2.95
C ALA A 460 -12.95 -23.49 2.64
N GLN A 461 -13.52 -24.66 2.28
CA GLN A 461 -14.95 -24.80 1.98
C GLN A 461 -15.86 -24.46 3.17
N ASP A 462 -15.57 -25.01 4.36
CA ASP A 462 -16.33 -24.71 5.56
C ASP A 462 -16.23 -23.23 5.96
N LEU A 463 -15.03 -22.65 5.84
CA LEU A 463 -14.81 -21.25 6.18
C LEU A 463 -15.50 -20.31 5.18
N SER A 464 -15.42 -20.57 3.87
CA SER A 464 -16.16 -19.79 2.86
C SER A 464 -17.66 -19.83 3.11
N TYR A 465 -18.23 -21.00 3.42
CA TYR A 465 -19.64 -21.13 3.77
C TYR A 465 -20.02 -20.27 4.99
N ALA A 466 -19.21 -20.29 6.05
CA ALA A 466 -19.47 -19.47 7.23
C ALA A 466 -19.34 -17.96 6.93
N LEU A 467 -18.33 -17.57 6.15
CA LEU A 467 -18.06 -16.18 5.76
C LEU A 467 -19.10 -15.60 4.81
N SER A 468 -19.78 -16.40 3.98
CA SER A 468 -20.92 -15.92 3.19
C SER A 468 -22.02 -15.33 4.07
N GLY A 469 -22.27 -15.92 5.24
CA GLY A 469 -23.21 -15.36 6.21
C GLY A 469 -22.76 -14.03 6.84
N ALA A 470 -21.45 -13.76 6.90
CA ALA A 470 -20.92 -12.54 7.53
C ALA A 470 -21.14 -11.28 6.68
N VAL A 471 -21.36 -11.44 5.37
CA VAL A 471 -21.50 -10.32 4.40
C VAL A 471 -22.79 -10.37 3.58
N ALA A 472 -23.65 -11.37 3.83
CA ALA A 472 -24.88 -11.63 3.08
C ALA A 472 -25.82 -10.41 2.95
N GLY A 473 -25.88 -9.57 4.00
CA GLY A 473 -26.78 -8.41 4.05
C GLY A 473 -26.22 -7.12 3.45
N SER A 474 -24.92 -7.05 3.13
CA SER A 474 -24.25 -5.79 2.78
C SER A 474 -23.49 -5.80 1.45
N THR A 475 -23.20 -6.98 0.88
CA THR A 475 -22.34 -7.10 -0.33
C THR A 475 -22.98 -7.86 -1.49
N VAL A 476 -23.91 -8.78 -1.23
CA VAL A 476 -24.48 -9.70 -2.24
C VAL A 476 -25.23 -8.96 -3.35
N SER A 477 -25.86 -7.83 -3.05
CA SER A 477 -26.57 -7.03 -4.05
C SER A 477 -25.64 -6.34 -5.05
N ALA A 478 -24.35 -6.17 -4.72
CA ALA A 478 -23.42 -5.44 -5.57
C ALA A 478 -22.84 -6.28 -6.71
N VAL A 479 -22.90 -7.61 -6.61
CA VAL A 479 -22.27 -8.54 -7.57
C VAL A 479 -23.30 -9.42 -8.30
N ASP A 480 -24.46 -8.85 -8.59
CA ASP A 480 -25.54 -9.47 -9.39
C ASP A 480 -25.97 -10.87 -8.89
N GLY A 481 -25.99 -11.06 -7.56
CA GLY A 481 -26.45 -12.32 -6.95
C GLY A 481 -25.43 -13.46 -6.95
N ARG A 482 -24.16 -13.20 -7.29
CA ARG A 482 -23.06 -14.16 -7.10
C ARG A 482 -22.87 -14.52 -5.63
N ASP A 483 -22.34 -15.72 -5.40
CA ASP A 483 -21.82 -16.11 -4.10
C ASP A 483 -20.66 -15.18 -3.69
N VAL A 484 -20.81 -14.58 -2.50
CA VAL A 484 -19.78 -13.75 -1.87
C VAL A 484 -19.51 -14.30 -0.48
N ALA A 485 -18.24 -14.29 -0.11
CA ALA A 485 -17.78 -14.53 1.25
C ALA A 485 -16.82 -13.41 1.63
N GLY A 486 -16.79 -13.05 2.90
CA GLY A 486 -15.91 -11.98 3.34
C GLY A 486 -16.00 -11.69 4.82
N LYS A 487 -15.26 -10.69 5.25
CA LYS A 487 -15.16 -10.26 6.62
C LYS A 487 -14.93 -8.76 6.70
N THR A 488 -15.71 -8.10 7.54
CA THR A 488 -15.48 -6.71 7.94
C THR A 488 -14.50 -6.65 9.10
N GLY A 489 -13.78 -5.52 9.20
CA GLY A 489 -12.93 -5.17 10.33
C GLY A 489 -13.20 -3.74 10.78
N THR A 490 -13.21 -3.53 12.10
CA THR A 490 -13.18 -2.20 12.71
C THR A 490 -12.24 -2.30 13.90
N GLU A 491 -11.22 -1.45 13.92
CA GLU A 491 -10.28 -1.34 15.02
C GLU A 491 -10.64 -0.11 15.85
N GLY A 492 -11.07 -0.35 17.08
CA GLY A 492 -11.43 0.68 18.04
C GLY A 492 -10.45 0.68 19.21
N ILE A 493 -9.93 1.86 19.57
CA ILE A 493 -9.06 2.03 20.73
C ILE A 493 -9.59 3.07 21.71
N ALA A 494 -9.23 2.87 22.97
CA ALA A 494 -9.33 3.88 24.00
C ALA A 494 -8.16 4.87 23.89
N VAL A 495 -8.45 6.14 23.59
CA VAL A 495 -7.48 7.25 23.70
C VAL A 495 -7.86 8.17 24.85
N GLY A 496 -6.86 8.61 25.61
CA GLY A 496 -7.02 9.58 26.68
C GLY A 496 -6.80 11.00 26.17
N GLN A 497 -7.76 11.89 26.36
CA GLN A 497 -7.60 13.34 26.20
C GLN A 497 -8.19 14.03 27.43
N ASP A 498 -7.42 14.89 28.09
CA ASP A 498 -7.86 15.72 29.23
C ASP A 498 -8.49 14.95 30.41
N GLY A 499 -8.02 13.71 30.67
CA GLY A 499 -8.55 12.86 31.74
C GLY A 499 -9.84 12.10 31.39
N ALA A 500 -10.37 12.26 30.17
CA ALA A 500 -11.45 11.45 29.63
C ALA A 500 -10.91 10.38 28.66
N THR A 501 -11.41 9.14 28.77
CA THR A 501 -11.13 8.08 27.81
C THR A 501 -12.21 8.09 26.73
N LYS A 502 -11.83 8.37 25.48
CA LYS A 502 -12.72 8.33 24.31
C LYS A 502 -12.37 7.10 23.46
N GLN A 503 -13.38 6.38 23.00
CA GLN A 503 -13.20 5.35 21.99
C GLN A 503 -13.10 6.02 20.62
N ILE A 504 -12.08 5.66 19.84
CA ILE A 504 -11.92 6.11 18.45
C ILE A 504 -11.70 4.90 17.54
N THR A 505 -12.10 5.03 16.28
CA THR A 505 -11.74 4.07 15.24
C THR A 505 -10.45 4.49 14.55
N ARG A 506 -9.43 3.61 14.43
CA ARG A 506 -8.20 3.91 13.65
C ARG A 506 -8.21 3.30 12.26
N SER A 507 -8.69 2.06 12.12
CA SER A 507 -8.77 1.38 10.84
C SER A 507 -10.12 0.68 10.63
N ALA A 508 -10.60 0.70 9.40
CA ALA A 508 -11.85 0.06 9.01
C ALA A 508 -11.69 -0.66 7.67
N TRP A 509 -12.21 -1.89 7.62
CA TRP A 509 -11.91 -2.84 6.56
C TRP A 509 -13.14 -3.54 6.01
N LEU A 510 -13.07 -3.89 4.73
CA LEU A 510 -13.79 -5.02 4.16
C LEU A 510 -12.82 -5.86 3.33
N CYS A 511 -12.74 -7.15 3.63
CA CYS A 511 -12.07 -8.14 2.80
C CYS A 511 -13.12 -9.13 2.30
N GLY A 512 -13.33 -9.20 0.98
CA GLY A 512 -14.39 -10.01 0.40
C GLY A 512 -13.97 -10.61 -0.93
N TYR A 513 -14.56 -11.76 -1.28
CA TYR A 513 -14.22 -12.49 -2.48
C TYR A 513 -15.43 -13.20 -3.09
N THR A 514 -15.33 -13.41 -4.39
CA THR A 514 -16.07 -14.42 -5.16
C THR A 514 -15.14 -15.60 -5.44
N LYS A 515 -15.58 -16.61 -6.19
CA LYS A 515 -14.70 -17.71 -6.61
C LYS A 515 -13.53 -17.27 -7.49
N GLN A 516 -13.63 -16.11 -8.14
CA GLN A 516 -12.67 -15.66 -9.15
C GLN A 516 -11.84 -14.45 -8.75
N ILE A 517 -12.36 -13.60 -7.87
CA ILE A 517 -11.70 -12.34 -7.48
C ILE A 517 -11.80 -12.16 -5.96
N ALA A 518 -10.68 -11.80 -5.33
CA ALA A 518 -10.62 -11.40 -3.92
C ALA A 518 -10.11 -9.97 -3.80
N THR A 519 -10.83 -9.15 -3.02
CA THR A 519 -10.57 -7.72 -2.88
C THR A 519 -10.58 -7.33 -1.40
N ALA A 520 -9.57 -6.57 -0.99
CA ALA A 520 -9.52 -5.94 0.32
C ALA A 520 -9.53 -4.42 0.18
N VAL A 521 -10.29 -3.77 1.06
CA VAL A 521 -10.35 -2.32 1.20
C VAL A 521 -10.07 -1.97 2.65
N VAL A 522 -9.15 -1.03 2.87
CA VAL A 522 -8.89 -0.37 4.14
C VAL A 522 -9.16 1.12 4.03
N MET A 523 -9.71 1.70 5.09
CA MET A 523 -9.73 3.14 5.28
C MET A 523 -9.07 3.51 6.61
N VAL A 524 -8.30 4.59 6.59
CA VAL A 524 -7.56 5.18 7.71
C VAL A 524 -7.53 6.69 7.56
N ALA A 525 -7.27 7.41 8.65
CA ALA A 525 -7.19 8.86 8.63
C ALA A 525 -5.81 9.38 9.05
N GLY A 526 -5.47 10.56 8.51
CA GLY A 526 -4.33 11.42 8.78
C GLY A 526 -2.97 10.90 8.31
N ASP A 527 -1.95 11.74 8.47
CA ASP A 527 -0.62 11.60 7.87
C ASP A 527 0.07 10.25 8.14
N ASP A 528 -0.15 9.65 9.31
CA ASP A 528 0.44 8.35 9.68
C ASP A 528 -0.58 7.19 9.60
N GLY A 529 -1.86 7.50 9.41
CA GLY A 529 -2.95 6.53 9.31
C GLY A 529 -3.50 6.07 10.65
N ASN A 530 -3.18 6.76 11.76
CA ASN A 530 -3.62 6.41 13.11
C ASN A 530 -4.64 7.39 13.70
N GLN A 531 -5.07 8.40 12.95
CA GLN A 531 -6.00 9.41 13.42
C GLN A 531 -7.44 8.87 13.51
N ASN A 532 -8.28 9.59 14.25
CA ASN A 532 -9.65 9.19 14.53
C ASN A 532 -10.54 9.23 13.27
N LEU A 533 -10.94 8.07 12.76
CA LEU A 533 -11.88 7.94 11.65
C LEU A 533 -13.31 8.37 11.99
N ASP A 534 -13.71 8.41 13.26
CA ASP A 534 -15.10 8.69 13.65
C ASP A 534 -15.56 10.09 13.23
N VAL A 535 -14.62 11.00 12.93
CA VAL A 535 -14.95 12.32 12.36
C VAL A 535 -15.57 12.20 10.97
N TYR A 536 -15.26 11.12 10.24
CA TYR A 536 -15.83 10.77 8.93
C TYR A 536 -16.96 9.75 9.03
N ALA A 537 -17.43 9.41 10.22
CA ALA A 537 -18.46 8.39 10.39
C ALA A 537 -19.76 8.77 9.67
N ARG A 538 -20.50 7.76 9.21
CA ARG A 538 -21.80 7.98 8.57
C ARG A 538 -22.76 8.69 9.52
N PRO A 539 -23.64 9.57 9.01
CA PRO A 539 -24.64 10.24 9.82
C PRO A 539 -25.47 9.23 10.63
N GLY A 540 -25.47 9.38 11.96
CA GLY A 540 -26.23 8.54 12.88
C GLY A 540 -25.56 7.21 13.30
N SER A 541 -24.35 6.91 12.81
CA SER A 541 -23.63 5.66 13.09
C SER A 541 -22.93 5.65 14.45
N GLY A 542 -22.61 6.82 15.02
CA GLY A 542 -21.88 6.96 16.29
C GLY A 542 -20.39 6.64 16.23
N ALA A 543 -19.95 5.81 15.26
CA ALA A 543 -18.56 5.51 14.95
C ALA A 543 -18.38 5.12 13.46
N PHE A 544 -17.14 5.07 13.00
CA PHE A 544 -16.77 4.61 11.66
C PHE A 544 -16.63 3.08 11.64
N TYR A 545 -17.31 2.39 10.73
CA TYR A 545 -17.28 0.92 10.68
C TYR A 545 -16.84 0.39 9.32
N GLY A 546 -16.19 -0.78 9.31
CA GLY A 546 -15.85 -1.52 8.09
C GLY A 546 -17.07 -1.87 7.22
N ALA A 547 -18.21 -2.15 7.86
CA ALA A 547 -19.50 -2.35 7.20
C ALA A 547 -20.09 -1.06 6.56
N GLY A 548 -19.43 0.09 6.76
CA GLY A 548 -19.79 1.38 6.22
C GLY A 548 -19.06 1.70 4.91
N TYR A 549 -18.28 2.78 4.90
CA TYR A 549 -17.63 3.27 3.68
C TYR A 549 -16.65 2.28 3.01
N PRO A 550 -15.85 1.47 3.73
CA PRO A 550 -15.03 0.43 3.07
C PRO A 550 -15.87 -0.58 2.28
N THR A 551 -17.06 -0.91 2.79
CA THR A 551 -18.02 -1.78 2.08
C THR A 551 -18.61 -1.11 0.83
N ASP A 552 -18.86 0.21 0.86
CA ASP A 552 -19.30 0.92 -0.35
C ASP A 552 -18.24 0.92 -1.46
N VAL A 553 -16.97 1.15 -1.09
CA VAL A 553 -15.86 1.10 -2.06
C VAL A 553 -15.81 -0.29 -2.70
N TRP A 554 -15.78 -1.34 -1.88
CA TRP A 554 -15.73 -2.72 -2.36
C TRP A 554 -16.93 -3.05 -3.26
N ASN A 555 -18.15 -2.66 -2.87
CA ASN A 555 -19.36 -2.92 -3.65
C ASN A 555 -19.31 -2.23 -5.02
N SER A 556 -18.93 -0.95 -5.04
CA SER A 556 -18.81 -0.17 -6.28
C SER A 556 -17.75 -0.76 -7.21
N TYR A 557 -16.59 -1.12 -6.66
CA TYR A 557 -15.51 -1.76 -7.42
C TYR A 557 -15.91 -3.15 -7.93
N MET A 558 -16.43 -4.03 -7.06
CA MET A 558 -16.74 -5.43 -7.39
C MET A 558 -17.90 -5.58 -8.35
N ALA A 559 -18.84 -4.63 -8.37
CA ALA A 559 -19.87 -4.56 -9.42
C ALA A 559 -19.24 -4.47 -10.81
N VAL A 560 -18.17 -3.67 -10.97
CA VAL A 560 -17.42 -3.59 -12.23
C VAL A 560 -16.52 -4.81 -12.39
N ALA A 561 -15.72 -5.16 -11.39
CA ALA A 561 -14.74 -6.25 -11.48
C ALA A 561 -15.36 -7.60 -11.87
N THR A 562 -16.60 -7.87 -11.44
CA THR A 562 -17.31 -9.11 -11.74
C THR A 562 -18.25 -9.03 -12.94
N ASP A 563 -18.45 -7.85 -13.54
CA ASP A 563 -19.25 -7.67 -14.74
C ASP A 563 -18.64 -8.46 -15.92
N GLY A 564 -19.49 -9.19 -16.64
CA GLY A 564 -19.09 -10.06 -17.75
C GLY A 564 -18.40 -11.38 -17.38
N LEU A 565 -18.07 -11.63 -16.10
CA LEU A 565 -17.49 -12.91 -15.68
C LEU A 565 -18.55 -14.04 -15.68
N PRO A 566 -18.18 -15.30 -15.88
CA PRO A 566 -19.11 -16.42 -15.67
C PRO A 566 -19.58 -16.48 -14.22
N PHE A 567 -20.81 -16.91 -13.97
CA PHE A 567 -21.26 -17.21 -12.60
C PHE A 567 -20.64 -18.54 -12.14
N VAL A 568 -19.85 -18.48 -11.07
CA VAL A 568 -19.22 -19.64 -10.46
C VAL A 568 -19.51 -19.59 -8.97
N ASP A 569 -20.28 -20.58 -8.51
CA ASP A 569 -20.68 -20.73 -7.12
C ASP A 569 -19.52 -21.24 -6.27
N PHE A 570 -19.60 -21.04 -4.95
CA PHE A 570 -18.69 -21.73 -4.05
C PHE A 570 -19.00 -23.22 -4.00
N ASP A 571 -17.96 -24.01 -3.72
CA ASP A 571 -18.16 -25.42 -3.41
C ASP A 571 -18.94 -25.56 -2.08
N PRO A 572 -19.79 -26.60 -1.93
CA PRO A 572 -20.53 -26.80 -0.69
C PRO A 572 -19.58 -27.05 0.49
N PRO A 573 -20.01 -26.73 1.73
CA PRO A 573 -19.20 -26.99 2.92
C PRO A 573 -18.88 -28.48 3.06
N ALA A 574 -17.66 -28.77 3.48
CA ALA A 574 -17.18 -30.13 3.74
C ALA A 574 -17.77 -30.74 5.03
N ASN A 575 -18.32 -29.91 5.92
CA ASN A 575 -18.92 -30.28 7.20
C ASN A 575 -17.94 -31.04 8.11
N ILE A 576 -16.78 -30.44 8.39
CA ILE A 576 -15.78 -30.99 9.30
C ILE A 576 -16.43 -31.32 10.65
N GLN A 577 -16.32 -32.58 11.06
CA GLN A 577 -16.88 -33.03 12.32
C GLN A 577 -15.93 -32.66 13.47
N PRO A 578 -16.41 -31.98 14.53
CA PRO A 578 -15.57 -31.66 15.68
C PRO A 578 -15.00 -32.92 16.34
N THR A 579 -13.69 -32.92 16.58
CA THR A 579 -12.98 -34.01 17.29
C THR A 579 -12.60 -33.61 18.72
N VAL A 580 -12.55 -32.30 19.01
CA VAL A 580 -12.35 -31.78 20.37
C VAL A 580 -13.64 -31.92 21.18
N ARG A 581 -13.57 -32.71 22.28
CA ARG A 581 -14.74 -33.03 23.14
C ARG A 581 -15.21 -31.89 24.05
N ASN A 582 -14.50 -30.75 24.11
CA ASN A 582 -14.82 -29.61 24.98
C ASN A 582 -15.90 -28.69 24.39
N THR A 583 -17.06 -29.21 24.00
CA THR A 583 -18.18 -28.36 23.61
C THR A 583 -18.89 -27.86 24.87
N LEU A 584 -18.90 -26.55 25.10
CA LEU A 584 -19.76 -25.93 26.12
C LEU A 584 -21.24 -26.15 25.75
N PRO A 585 -22.15 -26.38 26.73
CA PRO A 585 -23.57 -26.47 26.43
C PRO A 585 -24.07 -25.14 25.84
N VAL A 586 -24.83 -25.18 24.74
CA VAL A 586 -25.43 -23.98 24.16
C VAL A 586 -26.36 -23.33 25.18
N THR A 587 -26.09 -22.07 25.52
CA THR A 587 -26.90 -21.26 26.42
C THR A 587 -27.34 -20.01 25.67
N SER A 588 -28.64 -19.71 25.74
CA SER A 588 -29.21 -18.51 25.13
C SER A 588 -28.71 -17.25 25.82
N ALA A 589 -28.52 -16.17 25.06
CA ALA A 589 -28.26 -14.85 25.59
C ALA A 589 -29.37 -14.47 26.60
N THR A 590 -28.99 -14.23 27.86
CA THR A 590 -29.87 -13.55 28.80
C THR A 590 -29.52 -12.07 28.67
N SER A 591 -30.40 -11.29 28.05
CA SER A 591 -30.38 -9.84 28.26
C SER A 591 -30.56 -9.66 29.76
N ALA A 592 -29.54 -9.14 30.45
CA ALA A 592 -29.76 -8.59 31.78
C ALA A 592 -30.81 -7.50 31.59
N ALA A 593 -32.03 -7.77 32.06
CA ALA A 593 -33.03 -6.71 32.19
C ALA A 593 -32.37 -5.58 32.98
N PRO A 594 -32.50 -4.31 32.56
CA PRO A 594 -32.08 -3.21 33.42
C PRO A 594 -32.78 -3.40 34.76
N GLN A 595 -31.99 -3.47 35.83
CA GLN A 595 -32.53 -3.38 37.18
C GLN A 595 -33.36 -2.07 37.20
N PRO A 596 -34.63 -2.11 37.63
CA PRO A 596 -35.49 -0.93 37.52
C PRO A 596 -34.87 0.18 38.36
N THR A 597 -34.33 1.18 37.68
CA THR A 597 -34.08 2.50 38.26
C THR A 597 -35.45 3.08 38.57
N GLU A 598 -35.75 3.32 39.85
CA GLU A 598 -36.92 4.09 40.26
C GLU A 598 -36.93 5.40 39.46
N THR A 599 -37.84 5.47 38.49
CA THR A 599 -38.08 6.65 37.68
C THR A 599 -39.16 7.44 38.38
N THR A 600 -38.78 8.60 38.92
CA THR A 600 -39.70 9.66 39.32
C THR A 600 -40.51 10.08 38.09
N GLU A 601 -41.83 9.97 38.22
CA GLU A 601 -42.84 10.33 37.22
C GLU A 601 -42.82 11.85 36.94
N PRO A 602 -42.82 12.30 35.68
CA PRO A 602 -42.89 13.72 35.35
C PRO A 602 -44.33 14.25 35.43
N GLU A 603 -44.51 15.42 36.05
CA GLU A 603 -45.77 16.17 36.06
C GLU A 603 -46.25 16.52 34.63
N GLU A 604 -47.45 16.05 34.27
CA GLU A 604 -48.16 16.46 33.07
C GLU A 604 -48.68 17.90 33.20
N THR A 605 -48.28 18.76 32.26
CA THR A 605 -48.84 20.11 32.10
C THR A 605 -50.06 20.07 31.19
N SER A 606 -51.18 20.54 31.73
CA SER A 606 -52.55 20.54 31.17
C SER A 606 -52.79 21.44 29.95
N ALA A 607 -53.70 21.02 29.06
CA ALA A 607 -54.44 21.84 28.08
C ALA A 607 -55.94 21.96 28.49
N PRO A 608 -56.71 22.95 27.98
CA PRO A 608 -57.74 23.64 28.76
C PRO A 608 -59.15 23.01 28.76
N GLU A 609 -59.91 23.42 29.80
CA GLU A 609 -61.24 22.98 30.21
C GLU A 609 -62.39 23.18 29.19
N THR A 610 -63.39 22.29 29.27
CA THR A 610 -64.77 22.59 28.87
C THR A 610 -65.75 22.09 29.96
N THR A 611 -66.18 23.02 30.81
CA THR A 611 -67.45 23.15 31.58
C THR A 611 -68.23 21.92 32.12
N ARG A 612 -68.22 21.79 33.47
CA ARG A 612 -69.33 21.64 34.49
C ARG A 612 -70.43 20.55 34.36
N PRO A 613 -71.18 20.17 35.44
CA PRO A 613 -71.06 20.50 36.89
C PRO A 613 -71.28 19.36 37.94
N VAL A 614 -70.60 19.49 39.10
CA VAL A 614 -71.04 19.42 40.52
C VAL A 614 -71.76 18.18 41.10
N GLU A 615 -71.19 17.59 42.16
CA GLU A 615 -71.77 17.38 43.53
C GLU A 615 -70.70 16.79 44.48
N THR A 616 -70.17 17.55 45.47
CA THR A 616 -70.45 17.53 46.93
C THR A 616 -70.18 16.15 47.60
N THR A 617 -69.33 16.00 48.62
CA THR A 617 -69.68 16.18 50.06
C THR A 617 -68.46 15.90 50.99
N GLU A 618 -68.23 16.82 51.94
CA GLU A 618 -67.71 16.78 53.35
C GLU A 618 -66.46 15.92 53.75
N GLU A 619 -65.37 16.50 54.28
CA GLU A 619 -65.07 17.02 55.67
C GLU A 619 -64.51 15.92 56.64
N PRO A 620 -63.79 16.21 57.74
CA PRO A 620 -62.62 17.08 57.99
C PRO A 620 -61.36 16.33 58.50
N GLU A 621 -60.28 17.11 58.56
CA GLU A 621 -59.03 17.03 59.34
C GLU A 621 -59.24 16.80 60.88
N PRO A 622 -58.21 16.53 61.73
CA PRO A 622 -57.29 17.61 62.13
C PRO A 622 -55.86 17.27 62.64
N THR A 623 -54.97 18.26 62.44
CA THR A 623 -53.94 18.83 63.33
C THR A 623 -52.82 17.99 63.99
N GLY A 624 -51.58 18.46 63.78
CA GLY A 624 -50.52 18.47 64.80
C GLY A 624 -49.18 19.01 64.26
N PRO A 625 -48.44 19.91 64.96
CA PRO A 625 -47.68 21.00 64.34
C PRO A 625 -46.15 21.01 64.55
N GLU A 626 -45.47 21.90 63.78
CA GLU A 626 -44.28 22.73 64.12
C GLU A 626 -42.93 22.00 64.48
N THR A 627 -41.70 22.48 64.20
CA THR A 627 -41.15 23.83 63.98
C THR A 627 -39.70 23.76 63.39
N THR A 628 -39.36 24.69 62.47
CA THR A 628 -38.10 25.49 62.29
C THR A 628 -36.67 24.90 62.22
N ALA A 629 -36.03 24.99 61.03
CA ALA A 629 -34.97 25.95 60.56
C ALA A 629 -33.76 26.35 61.47
N PRO A 630 -32.65 26.97 60.96
CA PRO A 630 -32.13 27.14 59.58
C PRO A 630 -30.58 26.94 59.42
N GLU A 631 -30.15 27.05 58.14
CA GLU A 631 -28.86 27.43 57.51
C GLU A 631 -27.61 27.82 58.33
N THR A 632 -26.43 27.50 57.79
CA THR A 632 -25.32 28.47 57.61
C THR A 632 -24.30 27.99 56.57
N SER A 633 -23.97 28.91 55.66
CA SER A 633 -22.87 28.88 54.69
C SER A 633 -21.53 29.23 55.34
N GLU A 634 -20.40 28.77 54.81
CA GLU A 634 -19.15 29.56 54.82
C GLU A 634 -18.16 29.11 53.72
N THR A 635 -17.57 30.11 53.08
CA THR A 635 -16.66 30.08 51.94
C THR A 635 -15.22 30.42 52.40
N THR A 636 -14.23 30.08 51.55
CA THR A 636 -12.89 30.72 51.34
C THR A 636 -11.76 30.33 52.30
N GLU A 637 -10.53 29.97 51.89
CA GLU A 637 -9.55 30.71 51.05
C GLU A 637 -8.31 29.79 50.69
N PRO A 638 -7.22 30.24 50.01
CA PRO A 638 -6.51 29.49 48.96
C PRO A 638 -5.04 29.14 49.31
N ALA A 639 -4.32 28.48 48.40
CA ALA A 639 -2.86 28.32 48.47
C ALA A 639 -2.17 28.74 47.16
N GLU A 640 -1.18 29.62 47.30
CA GLU A 640 -0.28 30.17 46.28
C GLU A 640 0.78 29.16 45.77
N PRO A 641 1.44 29.44 44.63
CA PRO A 641 2.37 28.55 43.92
C PRO A 641 3.87 28.92 44.06
N GLU A 642 4.74 28.05 43.53
CA GLU A 642 6.09 28.26 42.91
C GLU A 642 7.18 27.25 43.37
N PRO A 643 8.33 27.06 42.67
CA PRO A 643 8.60 27.21 41.22
C PRO A 643 9.47 26.09 40.59
N THR A 644 9.55 26.21 39.27
CA THR A 644 10.47 25.73 38.21
C THR A 644 11.87 25.23 38.60
N ARG A 645 12.35 24.18 37.89
CA ARG A 645 13.79 23.96 37.66
C ARG A 645 14.09 23.43 36.24
N THR A 646 14.84 24.24 35.50
CA THR A 646 15.52 23.94 34.23
C THR A 646 16.86 23.25 34.47
N GLY A 647 17.36 22.45 33.51
CA GLY A 647 18.75 21.96 33.54
C GLY A 647 19.15 20.86 32.54
N ARG A 648 19.62 21.30 31.37
CA ARG A 648 20.49 20.73 30.30
C ARG A 648 21.36 19.47 30.51
N SER A 649 21.50 18.75 29.38
CA SER A 649 22.66 18.07 28.74
C SER A 649 23.30 16.81 29.33
N GLY A 650 23.36 15.78 28.48
CA GLY A 650 24.29 14.65 28.44
C GLY A 650 24.26 14.04 27.04
#